data_AF-A0A6P0LZF5-F1
#
_entry.id   AF-A0A6P0LZF5-F1
#
_cell.length_a   1.000
_cell.length_b   1.000
_cell.length_c   1.000
_cell.angle_alpha   90.00
_cell.angle_beta   90.00
_cell.angle_gamma   90.00
#
_symmetry.space_group_name_H-M   'P 1'
#
loop_
_entity.id
_entity.type
_entity.pdbx_description
1 polymer ?
#
loop_
_entity_poly.entity_id
_entity_poly.type
_entity_poly.pdbx_seq_one_letter_code
_entity_poly.pdbx_strand_id
1 'polypeptide(L)'
;MNIDKIQLDGDTYSLNSDDATTDLASKQISWLITQFFDGRLELSNCSEITSTENSVTFTGDILLWEQVLHTATVQFTDNNNILQLKLTASPKSLGSGWTFSDNFPGLVNSDIDAFSWNSVEFIFSSYSDSTPAGLYFYGVLSALPINSEEVWAQLSWLLTTVESPVLEGPIQFSDSLPVLALNFSNYSPSYTFSDSISLELGLSLDYLSDVTTYDSINDEGTQTTAVYAYTQITSEVSYTDEDGNPVVLPIYTQLDSDFIPPIVGFTAETANAVNAALSGFTAWVGVDLTSYASTDSFLPAGISLTEVNFSIGKLTQNLEQVSLNFASTSQWTIIADIFTLESVAIDIDVTDPMSGDRSVSSRLRGTLSIAGVEFNVYAQYPDFYLSGGLAVSDNEDIETTLPDTVSLLNEFLPTDSHEQVAATTVDSFSFFAYPSEQSYELSIALSGGWDLLSLDIYSVNIYLQYQEGLTAKATARLALSDDLSFSLSALYNDNQWYFSGSTTPDTDIAIYNSSTNTGLLNDLASLFNTDTTLPAVIDGLLLKNVDIAFETNTKNFRFSGELDFTFSNSHTAPLYTHIDIERQQDATFEKSFSAELDISDLTFDVAFDESSDSKLLVAGYSDATGTDISLADLLADFFSSVSIPDVLQFTLHDATFV
;
A
#
# COMPACT_ATOMS: atom_id res chain seq x y z
N MET A 1 17.04 13.21 59.72
CA MET A 1 16.65 12.47 60.95
C MET A 1 17.92 11.88 61.60
N ASN A 2 18.04 11.82 62.94
CA ASN A 2 19.23 11.25 63.61
C ASN A 2 18.97 9.78 63.98
N ILE A 3 19.93 8.88 63.70
CA ILE A 3 19.79 7.43 63.88
C ILE A 3 19.47 7.05 65.33
N ASP A 4 19.94 7.85 66.29
CA ASP A 4 19.70 7.68 67.73
C ASP A 4 18.23 7.71 68.14
N LYS A 5 17.35 8.27 67.28
CA LYS A 5 15.90 8.36 67.52
C LYS A 5 15.13 7.14 67.01
N ILE A 6 15.81 6.21 66.33
CA ILE A 6 15.21 5.02 65.76
C ILE A 6 15.35 3.89 66.79
N GLN A 7 14.30 3.65 67.57
CA GLN A 7 14.29 2.67 68.68
C GLN A 7 13.00 1.84 68.65
N LEU A 8 13.06 0.63 69.21
CA LEU A 8 11.88 -0.21 69.42
C LEU A 8 10.98 0.35 70.52
N ASP A 9 9.66 0.24 70.33
CA ASP A 9 8.65 0.37 71.39
C ASP A 9 8.11 -1.02 71.73
N GLY A 10 8.75 -1.65 72.73
CA GLY A 10 8.50 -3.06 73.04
C GLY A 10 8.88 -3.98 71.88
N ASP A 11 7.93 -4.79 71.43
CA ASP A 11 8.09 -5.71 70.29
C ASP A 11 7.62 -5.09 68.96
N THR A 12 7.51 -3.75 68.91
CA THR A 12 7.04 -3.02 67.72
C THR A 12 8.01 -1.92 67.33
N TYR A 13 8.08 -1.64 66.04
CA TYR A 13 8.76 -0.47 65.48
C TYR A 13 7.76 0.31 64.63
N SER A 14 7.74 1.63 64.74
CA SER A 14 6.92 2.47 63.87
C SER A 14 7.66 3.75 63.44
N LEU A 15 7.41 4.18 62.21
CA LEU A 15 7.95 5.39 61.62
C LEU A 15 6.86 6.09 60.81
N ASN A 16 6.49 7.30 61.19
CA ASN A 16 5.55 8.10 60.41
C ASN A 16 6.28 8.89 59.33
N SER A 17 5.60 9.16 58.20
CA SER A 17 6.16 9.96 57.11
C SER A 17 6.54 11.38 57.55
N ASP A 18 5.79 11.98 58.48
CA ASP A 18 6.04 13.33 59.02
C ASP A 18 7.34 13.41 59.84
N ASP A 19 7.78 12.29 60.41
CA ASP A 19 9.01 12.22 61.21
C ASP A 19 10.27 12.29 60.34
N ALA A 20 10.14 12.10 59.02
CA ALA A 20 11.21 12.05 58.03
C ALA A 20 11.26 13.29 57.10
N THR A 21 11.30 14.53 57.61
CA THR A 21 11.07 15.72 56.75
C THR A 21 12.26 16.68 56.56
N THR A 22 13.45 16.42 57.11
CA THR A 22 14.49 17.46 57.25
C THR A 22 15.49 17.61 56.09
N ASP A 23 15.75 16.57 55.30
CA ASP A 23 16.72 16.55 54.19
C ASP A 23 16.17 15.78 52.98
N LEU A 24 16.87 15.79 51.82
CA LEU A 24 16.38 15.18 50.57
C LEU A 24 16.10 13.67 50.71
N ALA A 25 17.00 12.95 51.39
CA ALA A 25 16.83 11.53 51.63
C ALA A 25 15.68 11.26 52.62
N SER A 26 15.51 12.11 53.63
CA SER A 26 14.36 12.08 54.52
C SER A 26 13.07 12.32 53.72
N LYS A 27 13.02 13.27 52.77
CA LYS A 27 11.85 13.47 51.89
C LYS A 27 11.53 12.24 51.04
N GLN A 28 12.53 11.51 50.56
CA GLN A 28 12.33 10.24 49.84
C GLN A 28 11.80 9.14 50.76
N ILE A 29 12.29 9.05 52.00
CA ILE A 29 11.75 8.15 53.03
C ILE A 29 10.29 8.49 53.33
N SER A 30 10.00 9.77 53.57
CA SER A 30 8.64 10.28 53.81
C SER A 30 7.70 9.97 52.65
N TRP A 31 8.17 10.17 51.41
CA TRP A 31 7.43 9.82 50.21
C TRP A 31 7.16 8.31 50.14
N LEU A 32 8.18 7.45 50.32
CA LEU A 32 8.01 6.00 50.32
C LEU A 32 6.99 5.55 51.37
N ILE A 33 7.11 6.04 52.60
CA ILE A 33 6.19 5.70 53.69
C ILE A 33 4.76 6.13 53.35
N THR A 34 4.60 7.31 52.75
CA THR A 34 3.28 7.82 52.34
C THR A 34 2.69 6.99 51.20
N GLN A 35 3.50 6.64 50.19
CA GLN A 35 3.01 5.92 49.01
C GLN A 35 2.68 4.45 49.31
N PHE A 36 3.47 3.79 50.15
CA PHE A 36 3.42 2.34 50.30
C PHE A 36 2.83 1.84 51.62
N PHE A 37 2.78 2.71 52.64
CA PHE A 37 2.42 2.33 54.00
C PHE A 37 1.35 3.26 54.60
N ASP A 38 0.57 3.94 53.77
CA ASP A 38 -0.48 4.88 54.19
C ASP A 38 0.03 5.91 55.23
N GLY A 39 1.28 6.37 55.05
CA GLY A 39 1.91 7.34 55.94
C GLY A 39 2.56 6.76 57.21
N ARG A 40 2.50 5.44 57.44
CA ARG A 40 3.10 4.81 58.62
C ARG A 40 3.71 3.43 58.34
N LEU A 41 5.03 3.35 58.42
CA LEU A 41 5.76 2.07 58.40
C LEU A 41 5.70 1.44 59.79
N GLU A 42 5.18 0.21 59.91
CA GLU A 42 5.08 -0.51 61.19
C GLU A 42 5.57 -1.96 61.07
N LEU A 43 6.47 -2.36 61.98
CA LEU A 43 6.89 -3.74 62.17
C LEU A 43 6.38 -4.23 63.52
N SER A 44 5.83 -5.45 63.54
CA SER A 44 5.40 -6.17 64.73
C SER A 44 6.31 -7.38 64.98
N ASN A 45 6.29 -7.96 66.18
CA ASN A 45 7.19 -9.06 66.57
C ASN A 45 8.67 -8.73 66.29
N CYS A 46 9.05 -7.49 66.53
CA CYS A 46 10.28 -6.91 66.05
C CYS A 46 11.45 -7.20 67.01
N SER A 47 12.61 -7.49 66.44
CA SER A 47 13.87 -7.60 67.17
C SER A 47 14.96 -6.80 66.48
N GLU A 48 15.79 -6.12 67.26
CA GLU A 48 16.99 -5.46 66.77
C GLU A 48 18.08 -6.51 66.47
N ILE A 49 18.58 -6.51 65.24
CA ILE A 49 19.64 -7.44 64.81
C ILE A 49 21.01 -6.83 65.10
N THR A 50 21.21 -5.59 64.67
CA THR A 50 22.48 -4.87 64.78
C THR A 50 22.25 -3.39 64.97
N SER A 51 23.00 -2.78 65.90
CA SER A 51 23.10 -1.34 66.07
C SER A 51 24.56 -0.93 66.15
N THR A 52 24.94 0.00 65.29
CA THR A 52 26.26 0.62 65.20
C THR A 52 26.09 2.14 65.19
N GLU A 53 27.19 2.89 65.33
CA GLU A 53 27.14 4.36 65.32
C GLU A 53 26.44 4.94 64.07
N ASN A 54 26.51 4.23 62.93
CA ASN A 54 26.00 4.72 61.64
C ASN A 54 24.95 3.80 61.00
N SER A 55 24.50 2.73 61.67
CA SER A 55 23.48 1.84 61.09
C SER A 55 22.70 1.10 62.17
N VAL A 56 21.38 1.01 62.00
CA VAL A 56 20.50 0.18 62.82
C VAL A 56 19.64 -0.71 61.93
N THR A 57 19.53 -1.99 62.30
CA THR A 57 18.78 -3.01 61.56
C THR A 57 17.79 -3.71 62.47
N PHE A 58 16.53 -3.73 62.06
CA PHE A 58 15.43 -4.45 62.70
C PHE A 58 14.94 -5.58 61.81
N THR A 59 14.43 -6.65 62.41
CA THR A 59 13.61 -7.65 61.71
C THR A 59 12.30 -7.85 62.44
N GLY A 60 11.23 -8.13 61.71
CA GLY A 60 9.90 -8.35 62.28
C GLY A 60 8.89 -8.74 61.20
N ASP A 61 7.63 -8.81 61.60
CA ASP A 61 6.51 -9.00 60.69
C ASP A 61 5.98 -7.64 60.22
N ILE A 62 5.81 -7.48 58.90
CA ILE A 62 5.19 -6.29 58.29
C ILE A 62 3.96 -6.70 57.50
N LEU A 63 2.95 -5.84 57.53
CA LEU A 63 1.76 -5.97 56.69
C LEU A 63 1.93 -5.03 55.49
N LEU A 64 2.04 -5.60 54.30
CA LEU A 64 2.09 -4.83 53.06
C LEU A 64 0.71 -4.90 52.40
N TRP A 65 0.18 -3.73 52.01
CA TRP A 65 -1.09 -3.58 51.27
C TRP A 65 -2.29 -4.32 51.90
N GLU A 66 -2.33 -4.37 53.23
CA GLU A 66 -3.43 -4.93 54.05
C GLU A 66 -3.71 -6.44 53.91
N GLN A 67 -2.99 -7.18 53.06
CA GLN A 67 -3.41 -8.52 52.66
C GLN A 67 -2.44 -9.64 53.08
N VAL A 68 -1.13 -9.37 53.10
CA VAL A 68 -0.12 -10.43 53.29
C VAL A 68 0.89 -10.07 54.38
N LEU A 69 1.08 -11.00 55.32
CA LEU A 69 2.11 -10.89 56.35
C LEU A 69 3.47 -11.28 55.77
N HIS A 70 4.43 -10.38 55.85
CA HIS A 70 5.79 -10.58 55.37
C HIS A 70 6.77 -10.62 56.54
N THR A 71 7.83 -11.41 56.40
CA THR A 71 9.03 -11.22 57.22
C THR A 71 9.81 -10.06 56.61
N ALA A 72 10.08 -9.03 57.39
CA ALA A 72 10.80 -7.85 56.96
C ALA A 72 12.11 -7.66 57.71
N THR A 73 13.07 -7.03 57.03
CA THR A 73 14.28 -6.45 57.59
C THR A 73 14.33 -4.98 57.22
N VAL A 74 14.34 -4.09 58.20
CA VAL A 74 14.49 -2.65 58.01
C VAL A 74 15.88 -2.22 58.45
N GLN A 75 16.67 -1.69 57.52
CA GLN A 75 17.98 -1.13 57.79
C GLN A 75 17.97 0.38 57.55
N PHE A 76 18.44 1.13 58.54
CA PHE A 76 18.80 2.53 58.39
C PHE A 76 20.32 2.66 58.39
N THR A 77 20.86 3.47 57.49
CA THR A 77 22.30 3.75 57.42
C THR A 77 22.52 5.25 57.26
N ASP A 78 23.36 5.84 58.11
CA ASP A 78 23.83 7.21 57.92
C ASP A 78 25.14 7.18 57.11
N ASN A 79 25.08 7.69 55.88
CA ASN A 79 26.25 7.87 55.03
C ASN A 79 26.50 9.37 54.80
N ASN A 80 27.44 9.95 55.54
CA ASN A 80 27.80 11.37 55.46
C ASN A 80 26.65 12.35 55.74
N ASN A 81 25.84 12.09 56.77
CA ASN A 81 24.62 12.83 57.15
C ASN A 81 23.46 12.66 56.16
N ILE A 82 23.49 11.60 55.35
CA ILE A 82 22.39 11.19 54.49
C ILE A 82 21.84 9.88 55.04
N LEU A 83 20.67 9.95 55.65
CA LEU A 83 19.98 8.78 56.16
C LEU A 83 19.37 7.99 55.00
N GLN A 84 19.80 6.75 54.84
CA GLN A 84 19.27 5.80 53.87
C GLN A 84 18.38 4.78 54.59
N LEU A 85 17.23 4.47 54.01
CA LEU A 85 16.35 3.38 54.39
C LEU A 85 16.45 2.28 53.35
N LYS A 86 16.67 1.04 53.79
CA LYS A 86 16.46 -0.18 53.01
C LYS A 86 15.52 -1.10 53.79
N LEU A 87 14.33 -1.33 53.27
CA LEU A 87 13.40 -2.33 53.77
C LEU A 87 13.35 -3.49 52.78
N THR A 88 13.67 -4.69 53.25
CA THR A 88 13.55 -5.96 52.53
C THR A 88 12.37 -6.72 53.14
N ALA A 89 11.40 -7.14 52.35
CA ALA A 89 10.22 -7.88 52.84
C ALA A 89 9.92 -9.11 51.97
N SER A 90 9.72 -10.26 52.60
CA SER A 90 9.42 -11.53 51.93
C SER A 90 8.14 -12.15 52.48
N PRO A 91 7.24 -12.68 51.63
CA PRO A 91 6.01 -13.34 52.10
C PRO A 91 6.33 -14.46 53.10
N LYS A 92 5.61 -14.51 54.24
CA LYS A 92 5.89 -15.47 55.32
C LYS A 92 5.61 -16.92 54.95
N SER A 93 4.74 -17.15 53.96
CA SER A 93 4.47 -18.46 53.40
C SER A 93 4.20 -18.36 51.90
N LEU A 94 5.20 -18.72 51.10
CA LEU A 94 5.06 -18.97 49.65
C LEU A 94 4.41 -20.34 49.37
N GLY A 95 3.47 -20.79 50.21
CA GLY A 95 2.79 -22.07 50.03
C GLY A 95 1.98 -22.13 48.72
N SER A 96 1.21 -23.20 48.50
CA SER A 96 0.46 -23.49 47.25
C SER A 96 -0.70 -22.52 46.90
N GLY A 97 -0.56 -21.24 47.18
CA GLY A 97 -1.58 -20.23 46.93
C GLY A 97 -1.14 -18.79 47.18
N TRP A 98 0.16 -18.50 47.35
CA TRP A 98 0.61 -17.10 47.20
C TRP A 98 0.76 -16.81 45.71
N THR A 99 0.20 -15.69 45.26
CA THR A 99 0.38 -15.19 43.90
C THR A 99 0.79 -13.72 43.93
N PHE A 100 1.32 -13.20 42.81
CA PHE A 100 1.77 -11.81 42.76
C PHE A 100 0.61 -10.82 43.02
N SER A 101 -0.61 -11.19 42.60
CA SER A 101 -1.82 -10.40 42.78
C SER A 101 -2.30 -10.30 44.24
N ASP A 102 -1.81 -11.14 45.17
CA ASP A 102 -2.08 -10.97 46.60
C ASP A 102 -1.52 -9.63 47.14
N ASN A 103 -0.42 -9.16 46.55
CA ASN A 103 0.19 -7.87 46.85
C ASN A 103 -0.29 -6.76 45.89
N PHE A 104 -0.72 -7.14 44.68
CA PHE A 104 -1.15 -6.22 43.62
C PHE A 104 -2.46 -6.70 42.96
N PRO A 105 -3.63 -6.48 43.57
CA PRO A 105 -4.89 -7.06 43.11
C PRO A 105 -5.28 -6.71 41.66
N GLY A 106 -4.81 -5.57 41.15
CA GLY A 106 -5.02 -5.15 39.76
C GLY A 106 -4.32 -6.03 38.72
N LEU A 107 -3.42 -6.93 39.16
CA LEU A 107 -2.65 -7.85 38.32
C LEU A 107 -3.26 -9.26 38.30
N VAL A 108 -4.46 -9.45 38.84
CA VAL A 108 -5.14 -10.75 38.78
C VAL A 108 -5.33 -11.19 37.33
N ASN A 109 -5.02 -12.46 37.05
CA ASN A 109 -5.00 -13.06 35.70
C ASN A 109 -3.91 -12.54 34.75
N SER A 110 -2.93 -11.78 35.23
CA SER A 110 -1.75 -11.46 34.41
C SER A 110 -0.75 -12.62 34.38
N ASP A 111 0.16 -12.59 33.40
CA ASP A 111 1.24 -13.57 33.26
C ASP A 111 2.10 -13.73 34.52
N ILE A 112 2.37 -12.63 35.24
CA ILE A 112 3.17 -12.66 36.47
C ILE A 112 2.44 -13.36 37.63
N ASP A 113 1.12 -13.40 37.58
CA ASP A 113 0.27 -14.06 38.59
C ASP A 113 0.25 -15.58 38.43
N ALA A 114 0.49 -16.07 37.20
CA ALA A 114 0.59 -17.49 36.89
C ALA A 114 1.93 -18.12 37.34
N PHE A 115 2.92 -17.29 37.70
CA PHE A 115 4.23 -17.77 38.12
C PHE A 115 4.20 -18.45 39.50
N SER A 116 5.02 -19.50 39.62
CA SER A 116 5.29 -20.17 40.88
C SER A 116 6.66 -19.77 41.41
N TRP A 117 6.74 -19.43 42.70
CA TRP A 117 7.90 -18.75 43.29
C TRP A 117 8.56 -19.58 44.39
N ASN A 118 9.89 -19.76 44.31
CA ASN A 118 10.74 -20.31 45.36
C ASN A 118 11.03 -19.28 46.45
N SER A 119 11.27 -18.03 46.06
CA SER A 119 11.48 -16.91 46.98
C SER A 119 11.01 -15.61 46.36
N VAL A 120 10.49 -14.70 47.19
CA VAL A 120 10.07 -13.36 46.78
C VAL A 120 10.57 -12.35 47.79
N GLU A 121 11.09 -11.24 47.29
CA GLU A 121 11.59 -10.12 48.07
C GLU A 121 11.13 -8.80 47.43
N PHE A 122 10.50 -7.96 48.25
CA PHE A 122 10.21 -6.58 47.95
C PHE A 122 11.24 -5.70 48.65
N ILE A 123 11.97 -4.89 47.89
CA ILE A 123 13.03 -4.03 48.37
C ILE A 123 12.59 -2.58 48.20
N PHE A 124 12.37 -1.88 49.31
CA PHE A 124 12.12 -0.45 49.34
C PHE A 124 13.41 0.25 49.70
N SER A 125 13.91 1.12 48.82
CA SER A 125 15.13 1.89 49.08
C SER A 125 14.88 3.38 48.90
N SER A 126 15.28 4.19 49.88
CA SER A 126 15.20 5.65 49.73
C SER A 126 16.31 6.20 48.83
N TYR A 127 17.47 5.55 48.81
CA TYR A 127 18.64 5.86 47.99
C TYR A 127 19.76 4.86 48.32
N SER A 128 20.40 4.21 47.33
CA SER A 128 21.64 3.47 47.53
C SER A 128 22.51 3.43 46.26
N ASP A 129 23.81 3.15 46.42
CA ASP A 129 24.76 3.10 45.29
C ASP A 129 24.52 1.90 44.35
N SER A 130 23.70 0.92 44.76
CA SER A 130 23.51 -0.36 44.04
C SER A 130 22.05 -0.74 43.78
N THR A 131 21.09 -0.05 44.39
CA THR A 131 19.65 -0.30 44.23
C THR A 131 18.95 1.03 43.97
N PRO A 132 18.15 1.14 42.89
CA PRO A 132 17.40 2.35 42.60
C PRO A 132 16.53 2.77 43.77
N ALA A 133 16.39 4.08 43.99
CA ALA A 133 15.40 4.60 44.93
C ALA A 133 13.99 4.24 44.44
N GLY A 134 13.14 3.72 45.32
CA GLY A 134 11.79 3.26 44.98
C GLY A 134 11.47 1.87 45.53
N LEU A 135 10.46 1.23 44.93
CA LEU A 135 10.14 -0.17 45.14
C LEU A 135 10.81 -1.00 44.04
N TYR A 136 11.49 -2.06 44.46
CA TYR A 136 12.16 -3.01 43.59
C TYR A 136 11.70 -4.43 43.95
N PHE A 137 11.47 -5.25 42.95
CA PHE A 137 11.07 -6.63 43.08
C PHE A 137 12.24 -7.55 42.80
N TYR A 138 12.33 -8.64 43.55
CA TYR A 138 13.24 -9.76 43.31
C TYR A 138 12.50 -11.07 43.60
N GLY A 139 12.34 -11.91 42.60
CA GLY A 139 11.64 -13.18 42.72
C GLY A 139 12.43 -14.31 42.06
N VAL A 140 12.58 -15.43 42.76
CA VAL A 140 13.16 -16.66 42.20
C VAL A 140 12.01 -17.59 41.86
N LEU A 141 11.92 -18.00 40.60
CA LEU A 141 10.87 -18.90 40.12
C LEU A 141 11.18 -20.34 40.52
N SER A 142 10.14 -21.09 40.89
CA SER A 142 10.25 -22.51 41.29
C SER A 142 10.38 -23.46 40.11
N ALA A 143 9.67 -23.14 39.05
CA ALA A 143 9.73 -23.71 37.72
C ALA A 143 8.86 -22.82 36.83
N LEU A 144 9.21 -22.69 35.56
CA LEU A 144 8.29 -22.07 34.60
C LEU A 144 7.08 -23.00 34.42
N PRO A 145 5.87 -22.44 34.22
CA PRO A 145 4.71 -23.24 33.84
C PRO A 145 4.93 -23.81 32.43
N ILE A 146 5.59 -24.97 32.34
CA ILE A 146 5.95 -25.63 31.06
C ILE A 146 4.76 -26.45 30.50
N ASN A 147 3.68 -26.60 31.26
CA ASN A 147 2.59 -27.54 30.97
C ASN A 147 1.23 -26.89 30.63
N SER A 148 1.18 -25.58 30.36
CA SER A 148 -0.06 -24.85 30.02
C SER A 148 -0.05 -24.40 28.54
N GLU A 149 -1.22 -24.01 28.01
CA GLU A 149 -1.32 -23.32 26.70
C GLU A 149 -0.79 -21.86 26.75
N GLU A 150 -0.34 -21.42 27.94
CA GLU A 150 0.14 -20.06 28.24
C GLU A 150 1.46 -19.74 27.52
N VAL A 151 1.69 -18.43 27.31
CA VAL A 151 2.88 -17.85 26.66
C VAL A 151 4.19 -18.46 27.17
N TRP A 152 4.31 -18.71 28.47
CA TRP A 152 5.54 -19.23 29.07
C TRP A 152 5.91 -20.67 28.66
N ALA A 153 4.92 -21.54 28.47
CA ALA A 153 5.18 -22.86 27.92
C ALA A 153 5.66 -22.76 26.46
N GLN A 154 5.14 -21.78 25.73
CA GLN A 154 5.50 -21.51 24.34
C GLN A 154 6.89 -20.84 24.22
N LEU A 155 7.35 -20.14 25.25
CA LEU A 155 8.72 -19.63 25.40
C LEU A 155 9.66 -20.61 26.11
N SER A 156 9.22 -21.83 26.43
CA SER A 156 10.06 -22.78 27.15
C SER A 156 11.38 -23.03 26.44
N TRP A 157 11.39 -23.04 25.10
CA TRP A 157 12.62 -23.14 24.31
C TRP A 157 13.63 -22.04 24.62
N LEU A 158 13.16 -20.82 24.90
CA LEU A 158 13.95 -19.68 25.36
C LEU A 158 14.48 -19.84 26.76
N LEU A 159 13.98 -20.78 27.57
CA LEU A 159 14.18 -20.85 29.02
C LEU A 159 14.71 -22.21 29.52
N THR A 160 14.89 -23.19 28.62
CA THR A 160 15.11 -24.63 28.94
C THR A 160 16.33 -24.97 29.78
N THR A 161 17.26 -24.05 30.00
CA THR A 161 18.55 -24.35 30.66
C THR A 161 18.64 -23.90 32.11
N VAL A 162 17.62 -23.23 32.67
CA VAL A 162 17.68 -22.67 34.02
C VAL A 162 16.71 -23.35 34.97
N GLU A 163 17.25 -23.95 36.03
CA GLU A 163 16.47 -24.61 37.08
C GLU A 163 15.75 -23.61 38.01
N SER A 164 16.16 -22.34 38.05
CA SER A 164 15.56 -21.30 38.91
C SER A 164 15.82 -19.88 38.37
N PRO A 165 15.03 -19.41 37.38
CA PRO A 165 15.19 -18.06 36.86
C PRO A 165 14.85 -17.01 37.93
N VAL A 166 15.63 -15.93 37.96
CA VAL A 166 15.45 -14.77 38.85
C VAL A 166 14.82 -13.66 38.03
N LEU A 167 13.62 -13.22 38.42
CA LEU A 167 12.96 -12.06 37.87
C LEU A 167 13.14 -10.87 38.83
N GLU A 168 13.73 -9.78 38.37
CA GLU A 168 13.99 -8.61 39.20
C GLU A 168 13.84 -7.29 38.44
N GLY A 169 13.43 -6.23 39.12
CA GLY A 169 13.27 -4.93 38.48
C GLY A 169 12.47 -3.93 39.31
N PRO A 170 12.45 -2.65 38.90
CA PRO A 170 11.65 -1.64 39.57
C PRO A 170 10.14 -1.88 39.41
N ILE A 171 9.39 -1.51 40.45
CA ILE A 171 7.94 -1.33 40.42
C ILE A 171 7.66 0.15 40.57
N GLN A 172 7.06 0.76 39.55
CA GLN A 172 6.58 2.14 39.59
C GLN A 172 5.06 2.16 39.73
N PHE A 173 4.48 3.30 40.05
CA PHE A 173 3.02 3.46 40.16
C PHE A 173 2.56 4.62 39.28
N SER A 174 1.58 4.35 38.43
CA SER A 174 0.86 5.35 37.63
C SER A 174 -0.62 5.22 37.94
N ASP A 175 -1.26 6.30 38.42
CA ASP A 175 -2.68 6.30 38.81
C ASP A 175 -3.11 5.11 39.69
N SER A 176 -2.28 4.78 40.68
CA SER A 176 -2.45 3.65 41.62
C SER A 176 -2.31 2.24 41.02
N LEU A 177 -1.94 2.11 39.74
CA LEU A 177 -1.60 0.84 39.12
C LEU A 177 -0.08 0.61 39.10
N PRO A 178 0.40 -0.60 39.39
CA PRO A 178 1.81 -0.92 39.29
C PRO A 178 2.24 -1.02 37.81
N VAL A 179 3.31 -0.31 37.46
CA VAL A 179 4.07 -0.47 36.21
C VAL A 179 5.31 -1.28 36.55
N LEU A 180 5.44 -2.47 35.97
CA LEU A 180 6.54 -3.39 36.23
C LEU A 180 7.47 -3.41 35.03
N ALA A 181 8.77 -3.23 35.24
CA ALA A 181 9.79 -3.44 34.22
C ALA A 181 10.79 -4.45 34.78
N LEU A 182 10.46 -5.73 34.67
CA LEU A 182 11.20 -6.82 35.33
C LEU A 182 12.07 -7.55 34.31
N ASN A 183 13.29 -7.91 34.69
CA ASN A 183 14.26 -8.59 33.84
C ASN A 183 14.69 -9.90 34.46
N PHE A 184 15.02 -10.88 33.62
CA PHE A 184 15.59 -12.13 34.08
C PHE A 184 17.11 -11.98 34.32
N SER A 185 17.54 -11.69 35.55
CA SER A 185 18.92 -11.22 35.81
C SER A 185 20.00 -12.31 35.85
N ASN A 186 19.62 -13.54 36.17
CA ASN A 186 20.54 -14.69 36.14
C ASN A 186 20.44 -15.48 34.83
N TYR A 187 19.83 -14.89 33.81
CA TYR A 187 19.54 -15.57 32.57
C TYR A 187 19.79 -14.69 31.33
N SER A 188 20.77 -15.09 30.54
CA SER A 188 21.00 -14.55 29.20
C SER A 188 21.29 -15.73 28.27
N PRO A 189 20.27 -16.36 27.69
CA PRO A 189 20.48 -17.41 26.73
C PRO A 189 21.09 -16.81 25.46
N SER A 190 22.22 -17.39 25.04
CA SER A 190 22.78 -17.13 23.73
C SER A 190 22.24 -18.16 22.74
N TYR A 191 21.59 -17.66 21.70
CA TYR A 191 21.17 -18.42 20.53
C TYR A 191 22.10 -18.11 19.38
N THR A 192 22.90 -19.09 19.01
CA THR A 192 23.78 -18.97 17.85
C THR A 192 23.13 -19.71 16.68
N PHE A 193 22.62 -18.96 15.70
CA PHE A 193 22.04 -19.55 14.48
C PHE A 193 23.15 -20.08 13.56
N SER A 194 24.30 -19.39 13.52
CA SER A 194 25.54 -19.82 12.84
C SER A 194 26.77 -19.25 13.54
N ASP A 195 27.96 -19.69 13.13
CA ASP A 195 29.25 -19.09 13.51
C ASP A 195 29.30 -17.55 13.37
N SER A 196 28.36 -16.94 12.63
CA SER A 196 28.32 -15.50 12.35
C SER A 196 27.12 -14.75 12.96
N ILE A 197 26.09 -15.45 13.47
CA ILE A 197 24.92 -14.82 14.12
C ILE A 197 24.75 -15.43 15.50
N SER A 198 25.07 -14.64 16.50
CA SER A 198 24.73 -14.93 17.89
C SER A 198 23.77 -13.86 18.37
N LEU A 199 22.58 -14.28 18.82
CA LEU A 199 21.62 -13.45 19.54
C LEU A 199 21.76 -13.76 21.03
N GLU A 200 22.00 -12.76 21.85
CA GLU A 200 21.86 -12.89 23.30
C GLU A 200 20.48 -12.40 23.70
N LEU A 201 19.55 -13.33 23.93
CA LEU A 201 18.15 -13.00 24.17
C LEU A 201 17.93 -12.64 25.64
N GLY A 202 17.87 -11.35 25.94
CA GLY A 202 17.43 -10.81 27.22
C GLY A 202 15.91 -10.80 27.32
N LEU A 203 15.36 -11.58 28.24
CA LEU A 203 13.92 -11.58 28.48
C LEU A 203 13.56 -10.50 29.50
N SER A 204 12.70 -9.55 29.11
CA SER A 204 12.04 -8.60 30.00
C SER A 204 10.53 -8.87 30.06
N LEU A 205 9.94 -8.59 31.21
CA LEU A 205 8.51 -8.55 31.40
C LEU A 205 8.15 -7.10 31.68
N ASP A 206 7.53 -6.47 30.69
CA ASP A 206 7.12 -5.08 30.76
C ASP A 206 5.60 -5.03 30.93
N TYR A 207 5.18 -4.74 32.15
CA TYR A 207 3.80 -4.51 32.49
C TYR A 207 3.52 -3.02 32.41
N LEU A 208 2.95 -2.59 31.29
CA LEU A 208 2.46 -1.22 31.14
C LEU A 208 1.01 -1.16 31.61
N SER A 209 0.78 -0.55 32.77
CA SER A 209 -0.57 -0.16 33.17
C SER A 209 -1.00 1.09 32.39
N ASP A 210 -1.20 0.96 31.07
CA ASP A 210 -1.92 1.99 30.33
C ASP A 210 -3.42 1.73 30.50
N VAL A 211 -4.13 2.69 31.11
CA VAL A 211 -5.58 2.60 31.30
C VAL A 211 -6.24 2.98 29.98
N THR A 212 -6.08 2.14 28.97
CA THR A 212 -6.95 2.19 27.81
C THR A 212 -8.23 1.47 28.21
N THR A 213 -9.20 2.21 28.75
CA THR A 213 -10.55 1.68 28.95
C THR A 213 -11.12 1.31 27.59
N TYR A 214 -11.04 0.04 27.23
CA TYR A 214 -11.90 -0.51 26.19
C TYR A 214 -13.30 -0.64 26.78
N ASP A 215 -14.29 -0.11 26.08
CA ASP A 215 -15.70 -0.40 26.33
C ASP A 215 -15.99 -1.85 25.90
N SER A 216 -15.38 -2.85 26.54
CA SER A 216 -15.93 -4.20 26.50
C SER A 216 -17.14 -4.21 27.42
N ILE A 217 -18.29 -3.88 26.83
CA ILE A 217 -19.57 -4.09 27.49
C ILE A 217 -19.80 -5.60 27.49
N ASN A 218 -19.63 -6.24 28.64
CA ASN A 218 -20.09 -7.62 28.79
C ASN A 218 -21.62 -7.67 28.53
N ASP A 219 -22.19 -8.86 28.35
CA ASP A 219 -23.63 -9.03 28.07
C ASP A 219 -24.56 -8.38 29.14
N GLU A 220 -24.00 -7.97 30.28
CA GLU A 220 -24.67 -7.32 31.40
C GLU A 220 -24.49 -5.78 31.47
N GLY A 221 -23.79 -5.13 30.53
CA GLY A 221 -23.63 -3.67 30.56
C GLY A 221 -22.47 -3.16 31.42
N THR A 222 -21.62 -4.04 31.96
CA THR A 222 -20.54 -3.66 32.88
C THR A 222 -19.26 -3.37 32.10
N GLN A 223 -18.70 -2.16 32.29
CA GLN A 223 -17.40 -1.77 31.78
C GLN A 223 -16.31 -2.45 32.62
N THR A 224 -15.45 -3.24 32.00
CA THR A 224 -14.29 -3.85 32.67
C THR A 224 -13.02 -3.08 32.30
N THR A 225 -12.29 -2.60 33.30
CA THR A 225 -10.91 -2.14 33.12
C THR A 225 -10.04 -3.37 32.86
N ALA A 226 -9.56 -3.54 31.63
CA ALA A 226 -8.52 -4.52 31.32
C ALA A 226 -7.16 -3.88 31.55
N VAL A 227 -6.23 -4.65 32.10
CA VAL A 227 -4.84 -4.22 32.27
C VAL A 227 -3.96 -5.12 31.41
N TYR A 228 -3.08 -4.53 30.62
CA TYR A 228 -2.31 -5.22 29.61
C TYR A 228 -0.90 -5.52 30.11
N ALA A 229 -0.55 -6.81 30.19
CA ALA A 229 0.84 -7.25 30.28
C ALA A 229 1.30 -7.60 28.87
N TYR A 230 2.53 -7.24 28.50
CA TYR A 230 3.18 -7.89 27.37
C TYR A 230 4.52 -8.43 27.82
N THR A 231 4.92 -9.54 27.21
CA THR A 231 6.28 -10.05 27.38
C THR A 231 7.13 -9.43 26.29
N GLN A 232 8.19 -8.71 26.66
CA GLN A 232 9.12 -8.14 25.71
C GLN A 232 10.41 -8.94 25.73
N ILE A 233 10.77 -9.54 24.60
CA ILE A 233 12.09 -10.15 24.47
C ILE A 233 12.97 -9.11 23.79
N THR A 234 14.04 -8.72 24.46
CA THR A 234 15.07 -7.84 23.94
C THR A 234 16.34 -8.63 23.63
N SER A 235 17.17 -8.14 22.74
CA SER A 235 18.47 -8.72 22.43
C SER A 235 19.29 -7.68 21.72
N GLU A 236 20.51 -8.04 21.36
CA GLU A 236 21.34 -7.25 20.48
C GLU A 236 21.79 -8.10 19.29
N VAL A 237 21.93 -7.44 18.13
CA VAL A 237 22.61 -7.97 16.95
C VAL A 237 23.76 -7.04 16.61
N SER A 238 24.83 -7.57 15.99
CA SER A 238 25.92 -6.73 15.52
C SER A 238 26.24 -6.98 14.05
N TYR A 239 26.53 -5.90 13.31
CA TYR A 239 27.05 -5.94 11.96
C TYR A 239 28.34 -5.13 11.87
N THR A 240 29.07 -5.28 10.77
CA THR A 240 30.27 -4.47 10.49
C THR A 240 29.90 -3.35 9.52
N ASP A 241 30.13 -2.08 9.91
CA ASP A 241 29.90 -0.93 9.04
C ASP A 241 30.87 -0.86 7.84
N GLU A 242 30.68 0.13 6.95
CA GLU A 242 31.57 0.36 5.79
C GLU A 242 33.05 0.58 6.17
N ASP A 243 33.32 1.10 7.37
CA ASP A 243 34.66 1.39 7.88
C ASP A 243 35.29 0.20 8.61
N GLY A 244 34.57 -0.92 8.74
CA GLY A 244 35.03 -2.11 9.44
C GLY A 244 34.77 -2.10 10.95
N ASN A 245 34.01 -1.15 11.49
CA ASN A 245 33.67 -1.09 12.91
C ASN A 245 32.44 -1.94 13.22
N PRO A 246 32.40 -2.61 14.39
CA PRO A 246 31.19 -3.29 14.85
C PRO A 246 30.14 -2.25 15.28
N VAL A 247 28.94 -2.37 14.75
CA VAL A 247 27.75 -1.62 15.16
C VAL A 247 26.79 -2.59 15.83
N VAL A 248 26.34 -2.27 17.04
CA VAL A 248 25.38 -3.06 17.81
C VAL A 248 24.01 -2.42 17.71
N LEU A 249 23.01 -3.18 17.28
CA LEU A 249 21.62 -2.76 17.23
C LEU A 249 20.82 -3.54 18.29
N PRO A 250 20.14 -2.85 19.22
CA PRO A 250 19.10 -3.45 20.04
C PRO A 250 18.00 -4.02 19.14
N ILE A 251 17.54 -5.22 19.43
CA ILE A 251 16.35 -5.81 18.81
C ILE A 251 15.33 -6.11 19.89
N TYR A 252 14.05 -6.05 19.54
CA TYR A 252 12.98 -6.41 20.46
C TYR A 252 11.80 -7.06 19.74
N THR A 253 11.02 -7.83 20.48
CA THR A 253 9.69 -8.32 20.08
C THR A 253 8.75 -8.16 21.25
N GLN A 254 7.49 -7.85 20.98
CA GLN A 254 6.43 -7.79 21.98
C GLN A 254 5.47 -8.94 21.73
N LEU A 255 5.21 -9.71 22.77
CA LEU A 255 4.34 -10.88 22.74
C LEU A 255 3.05 -10.57 23.50
N ASP A 256 1.93 -10.91 22.88
CA ASP A 256 0.62 -10.89 23.50
C ASP A 256 0.50 -12.05 24.50
N SER A 257 -0.10 -11.78 25.66
CA SER A 257 -0.37 -12.73 26.75
C SER A 257 -1.18 -13.95 26.33
N ASP A 258 -1.98 -13.86 25.26
CA ASP A 258 -2.86 -14.96 24.85
C ASP A 258 -2.31 -15.81 23.70
N PHE A 259 -1.33 -15.32 22.94
CA PHE A 259 -0.89 -16.00 21.73
C PHE A 259 0.54 -15.65 21.30
N ILE A 260 1.37 -16.69 21.18
CA ILE A 260 2.66 -16.57 20.49
C ILE A 260 2.52 -17.13 19.07
N PRO A 261 2.72 -16.30 18.03
CA PRO A 261 2.69 -16.78 16.66
C PRO A 261 3.72 -17.90 16.42
N PRO A 262 3.50 -18.78 15.42
CA PRO A 262 4.48 -19.80 15.04
C PRO A 262 5.86 -19.21 14.66
N ILE A 263 5.89 -17.94 14.28
CA ILE A 263 7.07 -17.16 13.94
C ILE A 263 7.10 -15.94 14.85
N VAL A 264 8.17 -15.76 15.62
CA VAL A 264 8.39 -14.59 16.47
C VAL A 264 9.22 -13.57 15.69
N GLY A 265 8.65 -12.40 15.42
CA GLY A 265 9.30 -11.31 14.71
C GLY A 265 9.99 -10.35 15.68
N PHE A 266 11.28 -10.12 15.50
CA PHE A 266 12.09 -9.14 16.22
C PHE A 266 12.41 -7.96 15.31
N THR A 267 12.24 -6.74 15.80
CA THR A 267 12.58 -5.51 15.09
C THR A 267 13.82 -4.88 15.72
N ALA A 268 14.77 -4.44 14.89
CA ALA A 268 15.95 -3.72 15.37
C ALA A 268 15.71 -2.21 15.45
N GLU A 269 16.25 -1.59 16.48
CA GLU A 269 16.35 -0.13 16.59
C GLU A 269 17.47 0.39 15.69
N THR A 270 17.10 0.98 14.55
CA THR A 270 18.02 1.44 13.52
C THR A 270 18.58 2.84 13.76
N ALA A 271 18.23 3.50 14.87
CA ALA A 271 18.73 4.84 15.21
C ALA A 271 20.28 4.91 15.29
N ASN A 272 20.91 3.78 15.62
CA ASN A 272 22.38 3.64 15.68
C ASN A 272 22.99 3.04 14.41
N ALA A 273 22.18 2.71 13.38
CA ALA A 273 22.62 2.06 12.15
C ALA A 273 23.27 3.06 11.17
N VAL A 274 24.38 3.68 11.60
CA VAL A 274 25.15 4.62 10.78
C VAL A 274 26.02 3.84 9.79
N ASN A 275 26.18 4.35 8.56
CA ASN A 275 27.05 3.78 7.52
C ASN A 275 26.83 2.27 7.27
N ALA A 276 25.56 1.85 7.28
CA ALA A 276 25.17 0.47 6.98
C ALA A 276 25.56 0.07 5.56
N ALA A 277 26.47 -0.92 5.42
CA ALA A 277 26.84 -1.52 4.13
C ALA A 277 26.15 -2.87 3.95
N LEU A 278 25.76 -3.21 2.72
CA LEU A 278 25.21 -4.54 2.40
C LEU A 278 26.14 -5.69 2.79
N SER A 279 27.45 -5.51 2.60
CA SER A 279 28.47 -6.50 2.97
C SER A 279 28.51 -6.75 4.49
N GLY A 280 28.16 -5.74 5.30
CA GLY A 280 28.09 -5.81 6.75
C GLY A 280 27.05 -6.81 7.27
N PHE A 281 26.00 -7.06 6.49
CA PHE A 281 24.90 -7.96 6.84
C PHE A 281 25.12 -9.41 6.40
N THR A 282 26.23 -9.71 5.71
CA THR A 282 26.56 -11.09 5.27
C THR A 282 26.49 -12.08 6.43
N ALA A 283 26.92 -11.65 7.62
CA ALA A 283 26.84 -12.43 8.83
C ALA A 283 25.39 -12.83 9.17
N TRP A 284 24.43 -11.90 9.03
CA TRP A 284 23.00 -12.09 9.37
C TRP A 284 22.22 -12.93 8.37
N VAL A 285 22.54 -12.82 7.09
CA VAL A 285 21.77 -13.48 6.03
C VAL A 285 22.47 -14.73 5.49
N GLY A 286 23.70 -14.98 5.94
CA GLY A 286 24.54 -16.10 5.53
C GLY A 286 25.01 -16.05 4.07
N VAL A 287 24.74 -14.96 3.34
CA VAL A 287 25.05 -14.75 1.93
C VAL A 287 25.59 -13.35 1.71
N ASP A 288 26.53 -13.19 0.78
CA ASP A 288 27.03 -11.87 0.40
C ASP A 288 25.97 -11.14 -0.43
N LEU A 289 25.29 -10.17 0.20
CA LEU A 289 24.26 -9.36 -0.45
C LEU A 289 24.81 -8.51 -1.59
N THR A 290 26.13 -8.24 -1.61
CA THR A 290 26.74 -7.49 -2.72
C THR A 290 26.71 -8.27 -4.03
N SER A 291 26.58 -9.60 -4.00
CA SER A 291 26.44 -10.42 -5.21
C SER A 291 25.09 -10.24 -5.92
N TYR A 292 24.08 -9.73 -5.21
CA TYR A 292 22.76 -9.39 -5.75
C TYR A 292 22.69 -7.93 -6.21
N ALA A 293 23.64 -7.10 -5.75
CA ALA A 293 23.87 -5.79 -6.28
C ALA A 293 24.78 -5.88 -7.52
N SER A 294 24.47 -5.14 -8.58
CA SER A 294 25.35 -5.10 -9.76
C SER A 294 26.68 -4.34 -9.51
N THR A 295 26.85 -3.74 -8.33
CA THR A 295 28.01 -2.94 -7.94
C THR A 295 28.26 -3.01 -6.43
N ASP A 296 29.54 -2.97 -6.02
CA ASP A 296 29.97 -2.94 -4.60
C ASP A 296 29.42 -1.74 -3.79
N SER A 297 28.90 -0.71 -4.45
CA SER A 297 28.30 0.51 -3.85
C SER A 297 26.80 0.61 -4.14
N PHE A 298 26.03 -0.41 -3.76
CA PHE A 298 24.59 -0.47 -4.06
C PHE A 298 23.77 0.65 -3.41
N LEU A 299 24.25 1.24 -2.32
CA LEU A 299 23.57 2.31 -1.61
C LEU A 299 24.21 3.64 -2.01
N PRO A 300 23.56 4.47 -2.85
CA PRO A 300 24.00 5.83 -3.08
C PRO A 300 24.07 6.59 -1.76
N ALA A 301 24.94 7.61 -1.71
CA ALA A 301 24.97 8.53 -0.58
C ALA A 301 23.56 9.08 -0.30
N GLY A 302 23.13 9.01 0.95
CA GLY A 302 21.80 9.47 1.38
C GLY A 302 20.74 8.38 1.46
N ILE A 303 21.06 7.10 1.26
CA ILE A 303 20.23 5.97 1.73
C ILE A 303 20.71 5.52 3.11
N SER A 304 19.78 5.26 4.04
CA SER A 304 20.07 4.70 5.37
C SER A 304 19.24 3.45 5.62
N LEU A 305 19.77 2.55 6.46
CA LEU A 305 18.99 1.44 7.01
C LEU A 305 17.91 1.98 7.95
N THR A 306 16.66 1.76 7.61
CA THR A 306 15.49 2.29 8.32
C THR A 306 14.80 1.23 9.15
N GLU A 307 14.82 -0.02 8.71
CA GLU A 307 14.22 -1.14 9.45
C GLU A 307 15.04 -2.42 9.27
N VAL A 308 15.11 -3.22 10.32
CA VAL A 308 15.63 -4.59 10.27
C VAL A 308 14.67 -5.47 11.03
N ASN A 309 14.19 -6.54 10.39
CA ASN A 309 13.34 -7.52 11.04
C ASN A 309 13.97 -8.91 10.96
N PHE A 310 13.91 -9.65 12.06
CA PHE A 310 14.32 -11.05 12.16
C PHE A 310 13.09 -11.88 12.50
N SER A 311 12.86 -12.98 11.79
CA SER A 311 11.77 -13.91 12.08
C SER A 311 12.34 -15.23 12.54
N ILE A 312 11.99 -15.65 13.76
CA ILE A 312 12.47 -16.90 14.37
C ILE A 312 11.31 -17.88 14.50
N GLY A 313 11.46 -19.07 13.91
CA GLY A 313 10.45 -20.11 14.00
C GLY A 313 10.39 -20.71 15.40
N LYS A 314 9.24 -20.66 16.05
CA LYS A 314 9.05 -21.16 17.43
C LYS A 314 9.35 -22.65 17.57
N LEU A 315 8.93 -23.45 16.58
CA LEU A 315 9.09 -24.91 16.60
C LEU A 315 10.44 -25.37 16.06
N THR A 316 10.92 -24.69 15.02
CA THR A 316 12.19 -24.99 14.35
C THR A 316 13.38 -24.44 15.13
N GLN A 317 13.17 -23.38 15.91
CA GLN A 317 14.19 -22.58 16.59
C GLN A 317 15.26 -22.06 15.62
N ASN A 318 14.86 -21.86 14.36
CA ASN A 318 15.72 -21.37 13.30
C ASN A 318 15.35 -19.93 12.94
N LEU A 319 16.33 -19.21 12.38
CA LEU A 319 16.10 -17.94 11.72
C LEU A 319 15.45 -18.23 10.36
N GLU A 320 14.17 -17.90 10.24
CA GLU A 320 13.30 -18.16 9.08
C GLU A 320 13.33 -17.01 8.07
N GLN A 321 13.50 -15.77 8.54
CA GLN A 321 13.58 -14.61 7.66
C GLN A 321 14.45 -13.51 8.27
N VAL A 322 15.20 -12.81 7.42
CA VAL A 322 15.78 -11.50 7.72
C VAL A 322 15.27 -10.53 6.67
N SER A 323 14.68 -9.43 7.11
CA SER A 323 14.23 -8.34 6.25
C SER A 323 15.05 -7.09 6.56
N LEU A 324 15.59 -6.45 5.53
CA LEU A 324 16.34 -5.21 5.61
C LEU A 324 15.61 -4.17 4.76
N ASN A 325 15.20 -3.07 5.37
CA ASN A 325 14.62 -1.93 4.67
C ASN A 325 15.62 -0.77 4.70
N PHE A 326 15.92 -0.25 3.52
CA PHE A 326 16.72 0.94 3.34
C PHE A 326 15.87 2.02 2.70
N ALA A 327 16.00 3.27 3.12
CA ALA A 327 15.28 4.38 2.52
C ALA A 327 16.15 5.62 2.33
N SER A 328 15.81 6.43 1.33
CA SER A 328 16.39 7.74 1.11
C SER A 328 16.08 8.67 2.28
N THR A 329 17.12 9.28 2.85
CA THR A 329 17.03 10.28 3.93
C THR A 329 16.60 11.66 3.42
N SER A 330 16.67 11.88 2.11
CA SER A 330 16.29 13.13 1.46
C SER A 330 16.00 12.88 -0.02
N GLN A 331 15.23 13.78 -0.63
CA GLN A 331 15.01 13.79 -2.07
C GLN A 331 16.34 13.98 -2.83
N TRP A 332 16.46 13.39 -4.02
CA TRP A 332 17.60 13.58 -4.90
C TRP A 332 17.21 14.35 -6.15
N THR A 333 17.73 15.56 -6.29
CA THR A 333 17.61 16.32 -7.53
C THR A 333 18.62 15.82 -8.55
N ILE A 334 18.14 15.10 -9.57
CA ILE A 334 18.97 14.59 -10.67
C ILE A 334 19.17 15.69 -11.72
N ILE A 335 18.07 16.35 -12.10
CA ILE A 335 18.07 17.53 -12.97
C ILE A 335 17.22 18.59 -12.28
N ALA A 336 17.81 19.75 -11.99
CA ALA A 336 17.11 20.84 -11.32
C ALA A 336 15.82 21.20 -12.08
N ASP A 337 14.72 21.32 -11.33
CA ASP A 337 13.37 21.66 -11.80
C ASP A 337 12.73 20.65 -12.79
N ILE A 338 13.44 19.59 -13.19
CA ILE A 338 12.98 18.64 -14.21
C ILE A 338 12.89 17.22 -13.68
N PHE A 339 13.85 16.74 -12.89
CA PHE A 339 13.85 15.35 -12.44
C PHE A 339 14.36 15.21 -11.02
N THR A 340 13.45 14.84 -10.12
CA THR A 340 13.71 14.53 -8.72
C THR A 340 13.31 13.10 -8.40
N LEU A 341 14.09 12.44 -7.55
CA LEU A 341 13.68 11.22 -6.85
C LEU A 341 13.21 11.67 -5.47
N GLU A 342 11.89 11.70 -5.27
CA GLU A 342 11.26 12.18 -4.03
C GLU A 342 11.53 11.21 -2.89
N SER A 343 11.40 9.91 -3.18
CA SER A 343 11.71 8.85 -2.24
C SER A 343 12.22 7.61 -2.96
N VAL A 344 13.14 6.89 -2.32
CA VAL A 344 13.64 5.59 -2.75
C VAL A 344 13.66 4.69 -1.53
N ALA A 345 13.04 3.53 -1.61
CA ALA A 345 13.06 2.49 -0.60
C ALA A 345 13.49 1.16 -1.24
N ILE A 346 14.31 0.41 -0.52
CA ILE A 346 14.84 -0.88 -0.92
C ILE A 346 14.52 -1.86 0.20
N ASP A 347 13.65 -2.81 -0.10
CA ASP A 347 13.39 -3.97 0.74
C ASP A 347 14.28 -5.12 0.28
N ILE A 348 14.96 -5.79 1.20
CA ILE A 348 15.69 -7.03 0.96
C ILE A 348 15.15 -8.05 1.94
N ASP A 349 14.50 -9.09 1.42
CA ASP A 349 13.97 -10.21 2.20
C ASP A 349 14.80 -11.45 1.91
N VAL A 350 15.40 -12.03 2.96
CA VAL A 350 16.11 -13.32 2.91
C VAL A 350 15.33 -14.34 3.71
N THR A 351 14.70 -15.29 3.02
CA THR A 351 13.98 -16.41 3.62
C THR A 351 14.90 -17.62 3.77
N ASP A 352 14.75 -18.35 4.88
CA ASP A 352 15.57 -19.48 5.27
C ASP A 352 17.08 -19.21 5.16
N PRO A 353 17.61 -18.11 5.74
CA PRO A 353 19.01 -17.71 5.58
C PRO A 353 20.01 -18.81 5.97
N MET A 354 19.60 -19.72 6.84
CA MET A 354 20.40 -20.83 7.33
C MET A 354 20.38 -22.07 6.43
N SER A 355 19.44 -22.13 5.48
CA SER A 355 19.23 -23.28 4.59
C SER A 355 20.11 -23.22 3.34
N GLY A 356 20.29 -24.38 2.71
CA GLY A 356 20.79 -24.47 1.33
C GLY A 356 19.76 -24.01 0.29
N ASP A 357 18.47 -24.07 0.64
CA ASP A 357 17.32 -23.67 -0.20
C ASP A 357 16.90 -22.20 0.02
N ARG A 358 17.79 -21.38 0.58
CA ARG A 358 17.54 -19.97 0.86
C ARG A 358 17.03 -19.21 -0.37
N SER A 359 16.15 -18.24 -0.14
CA SER A 359 15.69 -17.32 -1.19
C SER A 359 15.96 -15.88 -0.81
N VAL A 360 16.57 -15.12 -1.72
CA VAL A 360 16.74 -13.68 -1.60
C VAL A 360 15.78 -13.02 -2.58
N SER A 361 14.92 -12.15 -2.06
CA SER A 361 14.11 -11.26 -2.88
C SER A 361 14.42 -9.82 -2.51
N SER A 362 14.32 -8.91 -3.49
CA SER A 362 14.50 -7.50 -3.24
C SER A 362 13.45 -6.71 -3.98
N ARG A 363 12.94 -5.66 -3.36
CA ARG A 363 11.99 -4.73 -3.94
C ARG A 363 12.60 -3.33 -3.90
N LEU A 364 12.63 -2.66 -5.04
CA LEU A 364 12.90 -1.24 -5.14
C LEU A 364 11.55 -0.54 -5.29
N ARG A 365 11.25 0.39 -4.39
CA ARG A 365 10.07 1.24 -4.42
C ARG A 365 10.53 2.69 -4.45
N GLY A 366 9.78 3.56 -5.09
CA GLY A 366 10.07 4.97 -5.00
C GLY A 366 9.02 5.82 -5.64
N THR A 367 9.13 7.11 -5.35
CA THR A 367 8.40 8.16 -6.02
C THR A 367 9.42 9.03 -6.72
N LEU A 368 9.22 9.24 -8.01
CA LEU A 368 10.01 10.17 -8.80
C LEU A 368 9.10 11.27 -9.35
N SER A 369 9.62 12.47 -9.52
CA SER A 369 8.91 13.58 -10.14
C SER A 369 9.64 14.05 -11.38
N ILE A 370 8.91 14.15 -12.50
CA ILE A 370 9.42 14.67 -13.77
C ILE A 370 8.60 15.89 -14.14
N ALA A 371 9.25 17.06 -14.24
CA ALA A 371 8.62 18.35 -14.52
C ALA A 371 7.41 18.64 -13.59
N GLY A 372 7.50 18.22 -12.33
CA GLY A 372 6.43 18.39 -11.32
C GLY A 372 5.34 17.31 -11.34
N VAL A 373 5.41 16.32 -12.23
CA VAL A 373 4.49 15.17 -12.26
C VAL A 373 5.11 13.99 -11.50
N GLU A 374 4.44 13.54 -10.45
CA GLU A 374 4.89 12.40 -9.64
C GLU A 374 4.50 11.05 -10.24
N PHE A 375 5.43 10.09 -10.14
CA PHE A 375 5.27 8.72 -10.57
C PHE A 375 5.70 7.79 -9.45
N ASN A 376 4.86 6.80 -9.16
CA ASN A 376 5.25 5.68 -8.32
C ASN A 376 5.92 4.63 -9.20
N VAL A 377 7.09 4.17 -8.78
CA VAL A 377 7.87 3.15 -9.47
C VAL A 377 8.18 1.99 -8.54
N TYR A 378 8.16 0.79 -9.11
CA TYR A 378 8.39 -0.45 -8.40
C TYR A 378 9.23 -1.38 -9.27
N ALA A 379 10.24 -2.00 -8.69
CA ALA A 379 10.96 -3.11 -9.30
C ALA A 379 11.16 -4.24 -8.30
N GLN A 380 11.21 -5.48 -8.78
CA GLN A 380 11.34 -6.67 -7.93
C GLN A 380 12.29 -7.71 -8.51
N TYR A 381 13.15 -8.26 -7.66
CA TYR A 381 14.03 -9.40 -7.90
C TYR A 381 13.52 -10.64 -7.13
N PRO A 382 13.59 -11.88 -7.66
CA PRO A 382 14.33 -12.32 -8.86
C PRO A 382 13.57 -12.29 -10.18
N ASP A 383 12.25 -12.07 -10.15
CA ASP A 383 11.43 -12.12 -11.37
C ASP A 383 11.76 -10.99 -12.36
N PHE A 384 12.52 -9.98 -11.89
CA PHE A 384 12.86 -8.75 -12.61
C PHE A 384 11.62 -8.05 -13.14
N TYR A 385 10.58 -7.94 -12.32
CA TYR A 385 9.40 -7.17 -12.68
C TYR A 385 9.68 -5.68 -12.48
N LEU A 386 9.29 -4.83 -13.43
CA LEU A 386 9.29 -3.39 -13.30
C LEU A 386 7.89 -2.86 -13.57
N SER A 387 7.46 -1.88 -12.80
CA SER A 387 6.20 -1.19 -13.03
C SER A 387 6.28 0.24 -12.54
N GLY A 388 5.38 1.06 -13.05
CA GLY A 388 5.15 2.36 -12.50
C GLY A 388 3.98 3.04 -13.18
N GLY A 389 3.63 4.20 -12.66
CA GLY A 389 2.54 5.00 -13.19
C GLY A 389 2.43 6.31 -12.45
N LEU A 390 1.48 7.15 -12.85
CA LEU A 390 1.19 8.39 -12.13
C LEU A 390 0.92 8.08 -10.67
N ALA A 391 1.50 8.88 -9.77
CA ALA A 391 1.14 8.87 -8.37
C ALA A 391 -0.26 9.48 -8.24
N VAL A 392 -1.30 8.67 -8.45
CA VAL A 392 -2.67 9.08 -8.15
C VAL A 392 -2.78 9.12 -6.64
N SER A 393 -2.97 10.31 -6.05
CA SER A 393 -3.24 10.38 -4.62
C SER A 393 -4.56 9.66 -4.34
N ASP A 394 -4.61 8.75 -3.37
CA ASP A 394 -5.82 8.05 -2.91
C ASP A 394 -6.94 8.98 -2.38
N ASN A 395 -6.81 10.31 -2.55
CA ASN A 395 -7.90 11.24 -2.31
C ASN A 395 -8.96 11.09 -3.40
N GLU A 396 -10.14 10.63 -2.99
CA GLU A 396 -11.37 10.49 -3.80
C GLU A 396 -11.83 11.78 -4.52
N ASP A 397 -11.17 12.93 -4.29
CA ASP A 397 -11.36 14.19 -5.02
C ASP A 397 -10.40 14.30 -6.22
N ILE A 398 -10.52 13.37 -7.18
CA ILE A 398 -9.80 13.36 -8.47
C ILE A 398 -10.12 14.61 -9.33
N GLU A 399 -11.15 15.38 -9.00
CA GLU A 399 -11.52 16.60 -9.75
C GLU A 399 -10.58 17.79 -9.52
N THR A 400 -9.68 17.75 -8.53
CA THR A 400 -8.79 18.90 -8.27
C THR A 400 -7.33 18.54 -8.43
N THR A 401 -6.78 18.98 -9.56
CA THR A 401 -5.35 19.07 -9.89
C THR A 401 -4.62 17.74 -10.09
N LEU A 402 -4.88 17.10 -11.25
CA LEU A 402 -3.79 16.40 -11.94
C LEU A 402 -2.63 17.41 -12.09
N PRO A 403 -1.37 17.01 -11.83
CA PRO A 403 -0.22 17.88 -11.97
C PRO A 403 -0.15 18.44 -13.39
N ASP A 404 0.56 19.55 -13.58
CA ASP A 404 0.71 20.21 -14.88
C ASP A 404 1.42 19.29 -15.90
N THR A 405 0.66 18.37 -16.48
CA THR A 405 1.14 17.36 -17.42
C THR A 405 1.53 17.97 -18.76
N VAL A 406 1.13 19.22 -19.02
CA VAL A 406 1.61 20.02 -20.15
C VAL A 406 3.11 20.27 -20.00
N SER A 407 3.60 20.57 -18.79
CA SER A 407 5.03 20.73 -18.52
C SER A 407 5.81 19.44 -18.81
N LEU A 408 5.25 18.27 -18.45
CA LEU A 408 5.83 16.98 -18.78
C LEU A 408 5.87 16.72 -20.30
N LEU A 409 4.75 16.93 -21.00
CA LEU A 409 4.68 16.70 -22.45
C LEU A 409 5.59 17.65 -23.22
N ASN A 410 5.70 18.91 -22.78
CA ASN A 410 6.58 19.90 -23.40
C ASN A 410 8.07 19.53 -23.32
N GLU A 411 8.48 18.77 -22.32
CA GLU A 411 9.86 18.27 -22.23
C GLU A 411 10.16 17.18 -23.28
N PHE A 412 9.14 16.45 -23.74
CA PHE A 412 9.28 15.39 -24.75
C PHE A 412 8.92 15.80 -26.17
N LEU A 413 8.15 16.87 -26.35
CA LEU A 413 7.66 17.33 -27.64
C LEU A 413 8.54 18.46 -28.23
N PRO A 414 8.65 18.55 -29.58
CA PRO A 414 9.28 19.70 -30.23
C PRO A 414 8.61 21.02 -29.83
N THR A 415 9.39 22.11 -29.73
CA THR A 415 8.89 23.43 -29.27
C THR A 415 7.69 23.95 -30.07
N ASP A 416 7.64 23.65 -31.37
CA ASP A 416 6.53 24.07 -32.24
C ASP A 416 5.20 23.39 -31.90
N SER A 417 5.22 22.31 -31.11
CA SER A 417 4.04 21.58 -30.64
C SER A 417 3.51 22.08 -29.30
N HIS A 418 4.26 22.92 -28.56
CA HIS A 418 3.92 23.29 -27.17
C HIS A 418 2.60 24.07 -27.05
N GLU A 419 2.32 24.99 -27.98
CA GLU A 419 1.05 25.74 -27.97
C GLU A 419 -0.18 24.85 -28.23
N GLN A 420 -0.02 23.75 -28.98
CA GLN A 420 -1.10 22.84 -29.35
C GLN A 420 -1.49 21.86 -28.22
N VAL A 421 -0.60 21.67 -27.25
CA VAL A 421 -0.73 20.68 -26.15
C VAL A 421 -1.06 21.37 -24.82
N ALA A 422 -1.17 22.70 -24.82
CA ALA A 422 -1.37 23.52 -23.62
C ALA A 422 -2.71 23.27 -22.88
N ALA A 423 -3.65 22.56 -23.50
CA ALA A 423 -4.96 22.22 -22.93
C ALA A 423 -5.10 20.73 -22.58
N THR A 424 -4.01 19.96 -22.60
CA THR A 424 -4.01 18.50 -22.39
C THR A 424 -3.78 18.11 -20.92
N THR A 425 -4.57 17.17 -20.42
CA THR A 425 -4.34 16.48 -19.14
C THR A 425 -3.99 15.02 -19.40
N VAL A 426 -2.99 14.49 -18.67
CA VAL A 426 -2.74 13.04 -18.62
C VAL A 426 -3.61 12.47 -17.49
N ASP A 427 -4.69 11.79 -17.85
CA ASP A 427 -5.63 11.19 -16.90
C ASP A 427 -5.04 9.94 -16.23
N SER A 428 -4.30 9.16 -17.01
CA SER A 428 -3.60 7.98 -16.53
C SER A 428 -2.33 7.73 -17.33
N PHE A 429 -1.30 7.24 -16.64
CA PHE A 429 -0.12 6.67 -17.27
C PHE A 429 0.35 5.52 -16.41
N SER A 430 0.61 4.38 -17.05
CA SER A 430 1.15 3.19 -16.39
C SER A 430 2.04 2.41 -17.35
N PHE A 431 3.05 1.75 -16.80
CA PHE A 431 3.89 0.82 -17.53
C PHE A 431 4.19 -0.41 -16.69
N PHE A 432 4.41 -1.52 -17.39
CA PHE A 432 4.82 -2.79 -16.82
C PHE A 432 5.88 -3.41 -17.73
N ALA A 433 6.89 -4.06 -17.16
CA ALA A 433 7.89 -4.79 -17.92
C ALA A 433 8.34 -6.03 -17.17
N TYR A 434 8.53 -7.11 -17.92
CA TYR A 434 9.17 -8.35 -17.49
C TYR A 434 10.36 -8.59 -18.42
N PRO A 435 11.54 -7.99 -18.18
CA PRO A 435 12.71 -8.14 -19.04
C PRO A 435 13.19 -9.58 -19.17
N SER A 436 12.95 -10.41 -18.15
CA SER A 436 13.21 -11.86 -18.16
C SER A 436 12.37 -12.59 -19.23
N GLU A 437 11.14 -12.15 -19.43
CA GLU A 437 10.23 -12.62 -20.48
C GLU A 437 10.34 -11.80 -21.78
N GLN A 438 11.17 -10.76 -21.78
CA GLN A 438 11.27 -9.76 -22.85
C GLN A 438 9.92 -9.11 -23.19
N SER A 439 9.03 -8.93 -22.21
CA SER A 439 7.71 -8.34 -22.41
C SER A 439 7.55 -6.98 -21.73
N TYR A 440 6.70 -6.13 -22.30
CA TYR A 440 6.33 -4.85 -21.68
C TYR A 440 4.95 -4.39 -22.13
N GLU A 441 4.37 -3.50 -21.33
CA GLU A 441 3.10 -2.83 -21.57
C GLU A 441 3.23 -1.36 -21.17
N LEU A 442 2.63 -0.47 -21.95
CA LEU A 442 2.50 0.96 -21.66
C LEU A 442 1.06 1.36 -21.94
N SER A 443 0.44 2.08 -21.02
CA SER A 443 -0.87 2.69 -21.21
C SER A 443 -0.84 4.17 -20.84
N ILE A 444 -1.46 4.99 -21.68
CA ILE A 444 -1.59 6.43 -21.48
C ILE A 444 -3.02 6.83 -21.85
N ALA A 445 -3.72 7.50 -20.94
CA ALA A 445 -4.96 8.19 -21.24
C ALA A 445 -4.75 9.70 -21.15
N LEU A 446 -5.13 10.41 -22.20
CA LEU A 446 -5.07 11.85 -22.33
C LEU A 446 -6.49 12.37 -22.48
N SER A 447 -6.80 13.48 -21.83
CA SER A 447 -8.01 14.26 -22.07
C SER A 447 -7.70 15.75 -22.22
N GLY A 448 -8.74 16.54 -22.44
CA GLY A 448 -8.64 17.98 -22.70
C GLY A 448 -8.72 18.31 -24.19
N GLY A 449 -9.36 19.43 -24.50
CA GLY A 449 -9.64 19.87 -25.88
C GLY A 449 -8.38 20.32 -26.59
N TRP A 450 -7.80 19.46 -27.44
CA TRP A 450 -6.70 19.87 -28.31
C TRP A 450 -7.31 20.42 -29.59
N ASP A 451 -6.90 21.60 -30.02
CA ASP A 451 -7.21 22.11 -31.35
C ASP A 451 -6.17 21.60 -32.35
N LEU A 452 -6.42 20.42 -32.94
CA LEU A 452 -5.58 19.91 -34.02
C LEU A 452 -6.23 20.21 -35.37
N LEU A 453 -5.71 21.20 -36.10
CA LEU A 453 -6.28 21.64 -37.39
C LEU A 453 -7.75 22.11 -37.26
N SER A 454 -8.17 22.70 -36.15
CA SER A 454 -9.58 23.05 -35.84
C SER A 454 -10.49 21.84 -35.59
N LEU A 455 -9.92 20.69 -35.20
CA LEU A 455 -10.63 19.55 -34.63
C LEU A 455 -10.44 19.56 -33.12
N ASP A 456 -11.53 19.46 -32.37
CA ASP A 456 -11.49 19.28 -30.91
C ASP A 456 -11.21 17.82 -30.59
N ILE A 457 -10.05 17.52 -30.00
CA ILE A 457 -9.74 16.18 -29.48
C ILE A 457 -10.20 16.12 -28.03
N TYR A 458 -11.13 15.22 -27.69
CA TYR A 458 -11.63 15.10 -26.30
C TYR A 458 -10.81 14.14 -25.45
N SER A 459 -10.40 13.02 -26.05
CA SER A 459 -9.71 11.96 -25.35
C SER A 459 -8.85 11.15 -26.31
N VAL A 460 -7.65 10.78 -25.87
CA VAL A 460 -6.75 9.86 -26.59
C VAL A 460 -6.27 8.80 -25.62
N ASN A 461 -6.53 7.54 -25.92
CA ASN A 461 -6.01 6.40 -25.17
C ASN A 461 -4.98 5.68 -26.04
N ILE A 462 -3.77 5.51 -25.52
CA ILE A 462 -2.66 4.81 -26.17
C ILE A 462 -2.33 3.59 -25.31
N TYR A 463 -2.18 2.45 -25.98
CA TYR A 463 -1.80 1.18 -25.40
C TYR A 463 -0.72 0.56 -26.27
N LEU A 464 0.42 0.19 -25.68
CA LEU A 464 1.51 -0.50 -26.34
C LEU A 464 1.80 -1.76 -25.56
N GLN A 465 2.00 -2.87 -26.27
CA GLN A 465 2.35 -4.15 -25.66
C GLN A 465 3.36 -4.88 -26.52
N TYR A 466 4.29 -5.57 -25.88
CA TYR A 466 5.20 -6.49 -26.53
C TYR A 466 5.26 -7.78 -25.73
N GLN A 467 4.99 -8.92 -26.37
CA GLN A 467 5.12 -10.26 -25.75
C GLN A 467 5.71 -11.29 -26.72
N GLU A 468 5.30 -11.25 -27.99
CA GLU A 468 5.89 -12.06 -29.09
C GLU A 468 5.98 -11.25 -30.39
N GLY A 469 5.99 -9.92 -30.25
CA GLY A 469 5.82 -8.94 -31.31
C GLY A 469 5.21 -7.67 -30.73
N LEU A 470 5.43 -6.53 -31.39
CA LEU A 470 4.85 -5.26 -30.96
C LEU A 470 3.38 -5.20 -31.40
N THR A 471 2.50 -4.96 -30.44
CA THR A 471 1.13 -4.53 -30.65
C THR A 471 0.98 -3.12 -30.13
N ALA A 472 0.32 -2.26 -30.91
CA ALA A 472 0.00 -0.90 -30.47
C ALA A 472 -1.46 -0.64 -30.77
N LYS A 473 -2.15 0.08 -29.89
CA LYS A 473 -3.52 0.55 -30.11
C LYS A 473 -3.60 1.98 -29.64
N ALA A 474 -4.08 2.87 -30.50
CA ALA A 474 -4.48 4.21 -30.11
C ALA A 474 -5.96 4.38 -30.45
N THR A 475 -6.76 4.89 -29.53
CA THR A 475 -8.15 5.26 -29.77
C THR A 475 -8.36 6.70 -29.38
N ALA A 476 -9.00 7.48 -30.24
CA ALA A 476 -9.27 8.89 -29.99
C ALA A 476 -10.74 9.21 -30.21
N ARG A 477 -11.24 10.22 -29.50
CA ARG A 477 -12.53 10.85 -29.78
C ARG A 477 -12.29 12.28 -30.23
N LEU A 478 -12.80 12.61 -31.41
CA LEU A 478 -12.67 13.92 -32.04
C LEU A 478 -14.06 14.54 -32.22
N ALA A 479 -14.18 15.86 -32.14
CA ALA A 479 -15.29 16.62 -32.73
C ALA A 479 -14.79 17.47 -33.89
N LEU A 480 -15.56 17.46 -34.97
CA LEU A 480 -15.44 18.45 -36.05
C LEU A 480 -16.34 19.68 -35.75
N SER A 481 -17.42 19.46 -34.99
CA SER A 481 -18.34 20.49 -34.51
C SER A 481 -19.06 20.00 -33.24
N ASP A 482 -19.80 20.88 -32.57
CA ASP A 482 -20.57 20.56 -31.35
C ASP A 482 -21.50 19.34 -31.52
N ASP A 483 -22.00 19.11 -32.74
CA ASP A 483 -22.97 18.06 -33.05
C ASP A 483 -22.34 16.83 -33.75
N LEU A 484 -21.06 16.90 -34.14
CA LEU A 484 -20.40 15.85 -34.93
C LEU A 484 -19.13 15.36 -34.25
N SER A 485 -19.20 14.15 -33.69
CA SER A 485 -18.05 13.45 -33.12
C SER A 485 -17.69 12.15 -33.85
N PHE A 486 -16.38 11.93 -33.99
CA PHE A 486 -15.77 10.74 -34.57
C PHE A 486 -15.04 9.96 -33.48
N SER A 487 -15.21 8.64 -33.48
CA SER A 487 -14.36 7.69 -32.76
C SER A 487 -13.32 7.15 -33.73
N LEU A 488 -12.04 7.42 -33.49
CA LEU A 488 -10.94 6.88 -34.28
C LEU A 488 -10.24 5.75 -33.53
N SER A 489 -9.73 4.78 -34.28
CA SER A 489 -8.88 3.71 -33.78
C SER A 489 -7.71 3.49 -34.74
N ALA A 490 -6.52 3.34 -34.21
CA ALA A 490 -5.33 2.88 -34.92
C ALA A 490 -4.79 1.65 -34.20
N LEU A 491 -4.80 0.50 -34.87
CA LEU A 491 -4.31 -0.77 -34.34
C LEU A 491 -3.09 -1.20 -35.16
N TYR A 492 -1.95 -1.37 -34.50
CA TYR A 492 -0.78 -2.04 -35.03
C TYR A 492 -0.78 -3.49 -34.57
N ASN A 493 -0.87 -4.41 -35.52
CA ASN A 493 -0.70 -5.84 -35.29
C ASN A 493 -0.07 -6.45 -36.56
N ASP A 494 0.63 -7.58 -36.44
CA ASP A 494 1.22 -8.30 -37.59
C ASP A 494 2.09 -7.40 -38.50
N ASN A 495 2.84 -6.48 -37.88
CA ASN A 495 3.69 -5.49 -38.55
C ASN A 495 2.96 -4.48 -39.46
N GLN A 496 1.67 -4.22 -39.24
CA GLN A 496 0.88 -3.31 -40.06
C GLN A 496 -0.10 -2.49 -39.20
N TRP A 497 -0.38 -1.27 -39.66
CA TRP A 497 -1.41 -0.42 -39.08
C TRP A 497 -2.75 -0.59 -39.79
N TYR A 498 -3.79 -0.68 -38.98
CA TYR A 498 -5.20 -0.64 -39.30
C TYR A 498 -5.80 0.62 -38.69
N PHE A 499 -6.24 1.55 -39.51
CA PHE A 499 -6.95 2.74 -39.08
C PHE A 499 -8.43 2.54 -39.31
N SER A 500 -9.26 2.90 -38.34
CA SER A 500 -10.70 2.99 -38.52
C SER A 500 -11.25 4.24 -37.85
N GLY A 501 -12.39 4.70 -38.34
CA GLY A 501 -13.07 5.87 -37.82
C GLY A 501 -14.57 5.74 -38.04
N SER A 502 -15.37 6.04 -37.02
CA SER A 502 -16.82 6.03 -37.16
C SER A 502 -17.48 7.18 -36.43
N THR A 503 -18.68 7.55 -36.86
CA THR A 503 -19.50 8.55 -36.16
C THR A 503 -20.31 7.90 -35.05
N THR A 504 -20.90 8.72 -34.19
CA THR A 504 -21.91 8.20 -33.25
C THR A 504 -23.08 7.58 -34.04
N PRO A 505 -23.56 6.38 -33.67
CA PRO A 505 -24.68 5.76 -34.38
C PRO A 505 -25.89 6.67 -34.48
N ASP A 506 -26.58 6.62 -35.62
CA ASP A 506 -27.83 7.33 -35.92
C ASP A 506 -27.76 8.87 -35.78
N THR A 507 -26.56 9.44 -35.78
CA THR A 507 -26.36 10.89 -35.75
C THR A 507 -26.51 11.48 -37.15
N ASP A 508 -27.42 12.43 -37.33
CA ASP A 508 -27.61 13.14 -38.58
C ASP A 508 -26.45 14.09 -38.89
N ILE A 509 -25.83 13.89 -40.05
CA ILE A 509 -24.71 14.69 -40.53
C ILE A 509 -25.14 15.34 -41.84
N ALA A 510 -25.38 16.65 -41.81
CA ALA A 510 -25.65 17.39 -43.03
C ALA A 510 -24.42 17.33 -43.96
N ILE A 511 -24.55 16.69 -45.12
CA ILE A 511 -23.48 16.63 -46.13
C ILE A 511 -23.16 18.04 -46.63
N TYR A 512 -24.22 18.78 -46.98
CA TYR A 512 -24.15 20.16 -47.44
C TYR A 512 -25.54 20.82 -47.30
N ASN A 513 -25.55 22.09 -46.88
CA ASN A 513 -26.74 22.93 -46.88
C ASN A 513 -26.41 24.25 -47.57
N SER A 514 -26.94 24.44 -48.77
CA SER A 514 -26.69 25.62 -49.59
C SER A 514 -27.23 26.93 -48.99
N SER A 515 -28.29 26.84 -48.15
CA SER A 515 -28.92 28.02 -47.56
C SER A 515 -28.11 28.64 -46.42
N THR A 516 -27.38 27.80 -45.68
CA THR A 516 -26.49 28.20 -44.58
C THR A 516 -25.02 28.18 -44.97
N ASN A 517 -24.69 27.54 -46.10
CA ASN A 517 -23.33 27.22 -46.51
C ASN A 517 -22.56 26.46 -45.42
N THR A 518 -23.20 25.44 -44.83
CA THR A 518 -22.64 24.59 -43.77
C THR A 518 -22.76 23.12 -44.14
N GLY A 519 -22.06 22.24 -43.42
CA GLY A 519 -22.13 20.79 -43.59
C GLY A 519 -20.76 20.17 -43.83
N LEU A 520 -20.69 18.84 -43.72
CA LEU A 520 -19.44 18.06 -43.72
C LEU A 520 -18.52 18.43 -44.89
N LEU A 521 -19.03 18.55 -46.11
CA LEU A 521 -18.18 18.86 -47.27
C LEU A 521 -17.63 20.28 -47.24
N ASN A 522 -18.35 21.24 -46.66
CA ASN A 522 -17.84 22.59 -46.46
C ASN A 522 -16.81 22.64 -45.33
N ASP A 523 -17.06 21.91 -44.26
CA ASP A 523 -16.13 21.82 -43.13
C ASP A 523 -14.81 21.17 -43.58
N LEU A 524 -14.88 20.08 -44.35
CA LEU A 524 -13.72 19.44 -44.98
C LEU A 524 -13.04 20.35 -46.02
N ALA A 525 -13.81 21.04 -46.86
CA ALA A 525 -13.27 21.97 -47.85
C ALA A 525 -12.50 23.12 -47.19
N SER A 526 -13.03 23.67 -46.10
CA SER A 526 -12.38 24.67 -45.26
C SER A 526 -11.11 24.10 -44.61
N LEU A 527 -11.20 22.91 -44.02
CA LEU A 527 -10.09 22.22 -43.36
C LEU A 527 -8.91 21.98 -44.30
N PHE A 528 -9.18 21.51 -45.52
CA PHE A 528 -8.15 21.20 -46.52
C PHE A 528 -7.84 22.37 -47.48
N ASN A 529 -8.47 23.54 -47.27
CA ASN A 529 -8.31 24.73 -48.09
C ASN A 529 -8.53 24.45 -49.60
N THR A 530 -9.65 23.77 -49.90
CA THR A 530 -10.04 23.40 -51.27
C THR A 530 -11.37 24.06 -51.65
N ASP A 531 -11.51 24.44 -52.92
CA ASP A 531 -12.80 24.89 -53.47
C ASP A 531 -13.64 23.68 -53.87
N THR A 532 -14.85 23.55 -53.32
CA THR A 532 -15.80 22.50 -53.66
C THR A 532 -16.99 23.06 -54.44
N THR A 533 -17.05 22.77 -55.75
CA THR A 533 -18.31 22.88 -56.51
C THR A 533 -19.09 21.58 -56.35
N LEU A 534 -20.18 21.64 -55.58
CA LEU A 534 -20.97 20.47 -55.22
C LEU A 534 -22.19 20.31 -56.14
N PRO A 535 -22.55 19.07 -56.58
CA PRO A 535 -23.77 18.82 -57.32
C PRO A 535 -25.02 19.26 -56.54
N ALA A 536 -26.04 19.77 -57.23
CA ALA A 536 -27.27 20.23 -56.55
C ALA A 536 -28.06 19.10 -55.86
N VAL A 537 -27.79 17.83 -56.21
CA VAL A 537 -28.50 16.66 -55.65
C VAL A 537 -28.09 16.35 -54.21
N ILE A 538 -26.92 16.81 -53.76
CA ILE A 538 -26.42 16.55 -52.40
C ILE A 538 -26.84 17.63 -51.39
N ASP A 539 -27.54 18.68 -51.84
CA ASP A 539 -28.06 19.73 -50.97
C ASP A 539 -29.20 19.20 -50.08
N GLY A 540 -29.03 19.32 -48.77
CA GLY A 540 -29.99 18.87 -47.77
C GLY A 540 -29.96 17.37 -47.46
N LEU A 541 -29.02 16.60 -48.02
CA LEU A 541 -28.85 15.20 -47.65
C LEU A 541 -28.23 15.06 -46.24
N LEU A 542 -28.80 14.13 -45.48
CA LEU A 542 -28.33 13.75 -44.13
C LEU A 542 -27.67 12.38 -44.22
N LEU A 543 -26.41 12.32 -43.78
CA LEU A 543 -25.59 11.12 -43.68
C LEU A 543 -25.60 10.64 -42.23
N LYS A 544 -25.68 9.34 -42.02
CA LYS A 544 -25.61 8.66 -40.73
C LYS A 544 -24.60 7.53 -40.80
N ASN A 545 -24.24 7.00 -39.62
CA ASN A 545 -23.54 5.71 -39.51
C ASN A 545 -22.28 5.66 -40.39
N VAL A 546 -21.50 6.75 -40.41
CA VAL A 546 -20.28 6.83 -41.22
C VAL A 546 -19.24 5.91 -40.61
N ASP A 547 -18.61 5.10 -41.44
CA ASP A 547 -17.48 4.24 -41.11
C ASP A 547 -16.39 4.38 -42.18
N ILE A 548 -15.14 4.45 -41.74
CA ILE A 548 -13.97 4.60 -42.58
C ILE A 548 -12.93 3.59 -42.08
N ALA A 549 -12.26 2.90 -42.99
CA ALA A 549 -11.15 2.01 -42.66
C ALA A 549 -10.00 2.16 -43.66
N PHE A 550 -8.77 2.03 -43.16
CA PHE A 550 -7.56 2.02 -43.99
C PHE A 550 -6.52 1.03 -43.46
N GLU A 551 -6.01 0.18 -44.34
CA GLU A 551 -4.99 -0.80 -44.02
C GLU A 551 -3.67 -0.43 -44.70
N THR A 552 -2.60 -0.22 -43.94
CA THR A 552 -1.32 0.29 -44.49
C THR A 552 -0.60 -0.68 -45.43
N ASN A 553 -0.72 -1.99 -45.21
CA ASN A 553 0.00 -3.02 -45.96
C ASN A 553 -0.64 -3.26 -47.34
N THR A 554 -1.94 -3.55 -47.34
CA THR A 554 -2.75 -3.71 -48.55
C THR A 554 -2.94 -2.35 -49.23
N LYS A 555 -2.93 -1.24 -48.48
CA LYS A 555 -3.35 0.10 -48.90
C LYS A 555 -4.82 0.15 -49.28
N ASN A 556 -5.62 -0.77 -48.74
CA ASN A 556 -7.05 -0.79 -48.95
C ASN A 556 -7.69 0.32 -48.13
N PHE A 557 -8.62 1.02 -48.75
CA PHE A 557 -9.44 2.05 -48.11
C PHE A 557 -10.91 1.69 -48.29
N ARG A 558 -11.70 1.86 -47.23
CA ARG A 558 -13.15 1.69 -47.25
C ARG A 558 -13.80 2.91 -46.62
N PHE A 559 -14.88 3.35 -47.23
CA PHE A 559 -15.82 4.30 -46.66
C PHE A 559 -17.22 3.70 -46.77
N SER A 560 -18.03 3.86 -45.74
CA SER A 560 -19.45 3.60 -45.81
C SER A 560 -20.26 4.61 -45.03
N GLY A 561 -21.52 4.79 -45.41
CA GLY A 561 -22.47 5.59 -44.67
C GLY A 561 -23.89 5.41 -45.18
N GLU A 562 -24.85 5.84 -44.38
CA GLU A 562 -26.27 5.69 -44.64
C GLU A 562 -26.89 7.06 -44.91
N LEU A 563 -27.73 7.16 -45.93
CA LEU A 563 -28.40 8.39 -46.34
C LEU A 563 -29.90 8.21 -46.25
N ASP A 564 -30.61 9.19 -45.68
CA ASP A 564 -32.06 9.26 -45.76
C ASP A 564 -32.48 9.75 -47.16
N PHE A 565 -32.76 8.82 -48.08
CA PHE A 565 -33.15 9.15 -49.44
C PHE A 565 -34.66 9.41 -49.53
N THR A 566 -35.03 10.68 -49.75
CA THR A 566 -36.44 11.09 -49.89
C THR A 566 -36.85 11.16 -51.36
N PHE A 567 -37.76 10.28 -51.78
CA PHE A 567 -38.22 10.18 -53.18
C PHE A 567 -39.68 10.62 -53.40
N SER A 568 -40.40 10.97 -52.33
CA SER A 568 -41.70 11.66 -52.40
C SER A 568 -41.95 12.50 -51.15
N ASN A 569 -42.98 13.35 -51.16
CA ASN A 569 -43.31 14.26 -50.05
C ASN A 569 -43.59 13.57 -48.68
N SER A 570 -43.65 12.24 -48.63
CA SER A 570 -43.97 11.48 -47.42
C SER A 570 -43.20 10.16 -47.28
N HIS A 571 -42.24 9.87 -48.15
CA HIS A 571 -41.52 8.59 -48.12
C HIS A 571 -40.00 8.81 -48.21
N THR A 572 -39.31 8.17 -47.28
CA THR A 572 -37.86 8.18 -47.10
C THR A 572 -37.41 6.73 -46.93
N ALA A 573 -36.33 6.36 -47.59
CA ALA A 573 -35.72 5.04 -47.53
C ALA A 573 -34.22 5.19 -47.23
N PRO A 574 -33.62 4.28 -46.45
CA PRO A 574 -32.18 4.30 -46.22
C PRO A 574 -31.44 3.88 -47.50
N LEU A 575 -30.46 4.69 -47.87
CA LEU A 575 -29.53 4.47 -48.95
C LEU A 575 -28.14 4.25 -48.35
N TYR A 576 -27.68 3.00 -48.33
CA TYR A 576 -26.33 2.65 -47.91
C TYR A 576 -25.37 2.93 -49.05
N THR A 577 -24.24 3.56 -48.75
CA THR A 577 -23.21 3.89 -49.72
C THR A 577 -21.91 3.26 -49.29
N HIS A 578 -21.17 2.72 -50.26
CA HIS A 578 -19.86 2.10 -50.05
C HIS A 578 -18.89 2.59 -51.11
N ILE A 579 -17.70 2.98 -50.68
CA ILE A 579 -16.57 3.28 -51.54
C ILE A 579 -15.42 2.41 -51.08
N ASP A 580 -14.95 1.52 -51.95
CA ASP A 580 -13.78 0.70 -51.69
C ASP A 580 -12.68 1.06 -52.70
N ILE A 581 -11.45 1.17 -52.20
CA ILE A 581 -10.25 1.31 -53.00
C ILE A 581 -9.36 0.14 -52.64
N GLU A 582 -9.26 -0.84 -53.54
CA GLU A 582 -8.50 -2.06 -53.32
C GLU A 582 -7.24 -2.07 -54.18
N ARG A 583 -6.10 -2.42 -53.56
CA ARG A 583 -4.85 -2.55 -54.29
C ARG A 583 -4.76 -3.91 -54.98
N GLN A 584 -4.53 -3.86 -56.28
CA GLN A 584 -4.42 -5.02 -57.14
C GLN A 584 -3.01 -5.64 -57.08
N GLN A 585 -2.87 -6.88 -57.57
CA GLN A 585 -1.59 -7.60 -57.59
C GLN A 585 -0.49 -6.87 -58.39
N ASP A 586 -0.87 -6.06 -59.38
CA ASP A 586 0.04 -5.26 -60.21
C ASP A 586 0.37 -3.87 -59.60
N ALA A 587 -0.02 -3.65 -58.34
CA ALA A 587 0.09 -2.40 -57.59
C ALA A 587 -0.75 -1.22 -58.14
N THR A 588 -1.66 -1.46 -59.07
CA THR A 588 -2.73 -0.50 -59.40
C THR A 588 -3.82 -0.51 -58.33
N PHE A 589 -4.73 0.46 -58.40
CA PHE A 589 -5.87 0.56 -57.50
C PHE A 589 -7.16 0.40 -58.31
N GLU A 590 -8.01 -0.51 -57.85
CA GLU A 590 -9.39 -0.59 -58.28
C GLU A 590 -10.24 0.26 -57.34
N LYS A 591 -11.17 1.02 -57.91
CA LYS A 591 -12.10 1.86 -57.16
C LYS A 591 -13.50 1.35 -57.48
N SER A 592 -14.23 0.94 -56.46
CA SER A 592 -15.64 0.60 -56.57
C SER A 592 -16.47 1.61 -55.78
N PHE A 593 -17.59 1.98 -56.38
CA PHE A 593 -18.69 2.66 -55.71
C PHE A 593 -19.88 1.74 -55.82
N SER A 594 -20.53 1.43 -54.70
CA SER A 594 -21.84 0.81 -54.68
C SER A 594 -22.77 1.60 -53.77
N ALA A 595 -24.06 1.54 -54.08
CA ALA A 595 -25.08 2.09 -53.22
C ALA A 595 -26.29 1.14 -53.24
N GLU A 596 -26.91 0.97 -52.09
CA GLU A 596 -28.02 0.03 -51.87
C GLU A 596 -29.17 0.81 -51.24
N LEU A 597 -30.33 0.83 -51.89
CA LEU A 597 -31.54 1.51 -51.41
C LEU A 597 -32.53 0.45 -50.93
N ASP A 598 -32.88 0.48 -49.64
CA ASP A 598 -33.87 -0.44 -49.09
C ASP A 598 -35.26 0.19 -49.11
N ILE A 599 -36.19 -0.44 -49.82
CA ILE A 599 -37.60 -0.06 -49.85
C ILE A 599 -38.42 -1.27 -49.42
N SER A 600 -39.03 -1.17 -48.24
CA SER A 600 -39.68 -2.30 -47.58
C SER A 600 -38.69 -3.47 -47.38
N ASP A 601 -38.98 -4.67 -47.89
CA ASP A 601 -38.10 -5.85 -47.78
C ASP A 601 -37.19 -6.04 -49.02
N LEU A 602 -37.07 -5.01 -49.88
CA LEU A 602 -36.35 -5.09 -51.15
C LEU A 602 -35.16 -4.14 -51.16
N THR A 603 -33.99 -4.66 -51.55
CA THR A 603 -32.75 -3.89 -51.71
C THR A 603 -32.47 -3.64 -53.19
N PHE A 604 -32.26 -2.39 -53.57
CA PHE A 604 -31.98 -1.96 -54.95
C PHE A 604 -30.55 -1.47 -55.09
N ASP A 605 -29.80 -1.96 -56.07
CA ASP A 605 -28.49 -1.44 -56.47
C ASP A 605 -28.65 -0.08 -57.14
N VAL A 606 -27.98 0.95 -56.64
CA VAL A 606 -28.09 2.32 -57.11
C VAL A 606 -26.85 2.76 -57.89
N ALA A 607 -27.08 3.34 -59.06
CA ALA A 607 -26.08 3.99 -59.90
C ALA A 607 -26.42 5.47 -60.11
N PHE A 608 -25.42 6.33 -60.03
CA PHE A 608 -25.54 7.77 -60.29
C PHE A 608 -25.13 8.09 -61.73
N ASP A 609 -25.84 9.03 -62.37
CA ASP A 609 -25.42 9.58 -63.66
C ASP A 609 -24.19 10.48 -63.47
N GLU A 610 -23.13 10.24 -64.23
CA GLU A 610 -21.83 10.93 -64.11
C GLU A 610 -21.87 12.40 -64.57
N SER A 611 -22.97 12.87 -65.15
CA SER A 611 -23.13 14.26 -65.57
C SER A 611 -23.33 15.22 -64.39
N SER A 612 -22.52 16.28 -64.31
CA SER A 612 -22.56 17.30 -63.22
C SER A 612 -23.89 18.02 -63.05
N ASP A 613 -24.72 18.03 -64.08
CA ASP A 613 -26.04 18.68 -64.09
C ASP A 613 -27.19 17.67 -63.90
N SER A 614 -26.86 16.38 -63.80
CA SER A 614 -27.86 15.33 -63.68
C SER A 614 -28.46 15.30 -62.29
N LYS A 615 -29.78 15.07 -62.27
CA LYS A 615 -30.55 14.75 -61.05
C LYS A 615 -31.06 13.31 -61.09
N LEU A 616 -30.53 12.52 -62.03
CA LEU A 616 -30.99 11.16 -62.31
C LEU A 616 -30.27 10.17 -61.40
N LEU A 617 -31.04 9.30 -60.76
CA LEU A 617 -30.55 8.20 -59.95
C LEU A 617 -31.22 6.93 -60.49
N VAL A 618 -30.42 5.95 -60.86
CA VAL A 618 -30.93 4.69 -61.43
C VAL A 618 -30.83 3.60 -60.38
N ALA A 619 -31.95 3.00 -60.00
CA ALA A 619 -32.00 1.91 -59.03
C ALA A 619 -32.42 0.61 -59.71
N GLY A 620 -31.58 -0.41 -59.65
CA GLY A 620 -31.79 -1.74 -60.21
C GLY A 620 -32.13 -2.76 -59.13
N TYR A 621 -33.16 -3.57 -59.33
CA TYR A 621 -33.42 -4.74 -58.50
C TYR A 621 -33.20 -5.99 -59.32
N SER A 622 -32.55 -7.00 -58.73
CA SER A 622 -32.43 -8.33 -59.31
C SER A 622 -32.66 -9.39 -58.24
N ASP A 623 -33.57 -10.33 -58.49
CA ASP A 623 -33.78 -11.50 -57.63
C ASP A 623 -33.63 -12.79 -58.43
N ALA A 624 -32.45 -13.38 -58.29
CA ALA A 624 -32.10 -14.65 -58.92
C ALA A 624 -32.96 -15.83 -58.43
N THR A 625 -33.61 -15.72 -57.27
CA THR A 625 -34.48 -16.76 -56.70
C THR A 625 -35.92 -16.67 -57.21
N GLY A 626 -36.32 -15.51 -57.75
CA GLY A 626 -37.62 -15.30 -58.39
C GLY A 626 -38.78 -15.24 -57.40
N THR A 627 -38.64 -14.45 -56.33
CA THR A 627 -39.71 -14.20 -55.37
C THR A 627 -40.82 -13.37 -56.04
N ASP A 628 -42.07 -13.78 -55.84
CA ASP A 628 -43.22 -13.01 -56.33
C ASP A 628 -43.35 -11.72 -55.51
N ILE A 629 -43.37 -10.58 -56.20
CA ILE A 629 -43.54 -9.25 -55.59
C ILE A 629 -44.86 -8.68 -56.08
N SER A 630 -45.67 -8.17 -55.16
CA SER A 630 -46.88 -7.43 -55.52
C SER A 630 -46.50 -6.07 -56.09
N LEU A 631 -46.95 -5.77 -57.32
CA LEU A 631 -46.79 -4.42 -57.89
C LEU A 631 -47.47 -3.38 -57.01
N ALA A 632 -48.60 -3.74 -56.42
CA ALA A 632 -49.37 -2.84 -55.58
C ALA A 632 -48.58 -2.51 -54.32
N ASP A 633 -47.90 -3.49 -53.71
CA ASP A 633 -47.08 -3.26 -52.51
C ASP A 633 -45.84 -2.43 -52.85
N LEU A 634 -45.13 -2.78 -53.93
CA LEU A 634 -43.97 -2.02 -54.38
C LEU A 634 -44.33 -0.57 -54.71
N LEU A 635 -45.39 -0.34 -55.49
CA LEU A 635 -45.80 1.00 -55.91
C LEU A 635 -46.52 1.79 -54.81
N ALA A 636 -47.09 1.13 -53.78
CA ALA A 636 -47.70 1.81 -52.64
C ALA A 636 -46.68 2.68 -51.91
N ASP A 637 -45.42 2.22 -51.83
CA ASP A 637 -44.33 2.96 -51.22
C ASP A 637 -43.91 4.21 -52.03
N PHE A 638 -44.12 4.21 -53.35
CA PHE A 638 -43.79 5.36 -54.21
C PHE A 638 -44.94 6.35 -54.43
N PHE A 639 -46.19 5.89 -54.35
CA PHE A 639 -47.35 6.66 -54.77
C PHE A 639 -48.46 6.69 -53.73
N SER A 640 -48.58 7.81 -53.01
CA SER A 640 -49.58 8.03 -51.96
C SER A 640 -51.06 8.07 -52.41
N SER A 641 -51.36 7.87 -53.70
CA SER A 641 -52.72 8.07 -54.23
C SER A 641 -53.15 7.20 -55.42
N VAL A 642 -52.41 6.14 -55.78
CA VAL A 642 -52.81 5.27 -56.90
C VAL A 642 -53.53 4.02 -56.37
N SER A 643 -54.82 3.87 -56.68
CA SER A 643 -55.53 2.60 -56.40
C SER A 643 -55.09 1.56 -57.43
N ILE A 644 -54.10 0.74 -57.07
CA ILE A 644 -53.62 -0.35 -57.92
C ILE A 644 -54.46 -1.59 -57.59
N PRO A 645 -55.16 -2.21 -58.55
CA PRO A 645 -55.90 -3.42 -58.30
C PRO A 645 -54.95 -4.56 -57.87
N ASP A 646 -55.28 -5.21 -56.76
CA ASP A 646 -54.53 -6.29 -56.08
C ASP A 646 -54.46 -7.62 -56.89
N VAL A 647 -54.75 -7.55 -58.20
CA VAL A 647 -54.92 -8.70 -59.11
C VAL A 647 -53.66 -8.95 -59.96
N LEU A 648 -52.63 -8.12 -59.82
CA LEU A 648 -51.38 -8.19 -60.58
C LEU A 648 -50.22 -8.54 -59.63
N GLN A 649 -50.04 -9.84 -59.40
CA GLN A 649 -48.78 -10.39 -58.90
C GLN A 649 -47.89 -10.69 -60.10
N PHE A 650 -46.61 -10.32 -60.03
CA PHE A 650 -45.62 -10.74 -61.00
C PHE A 650 -44.35 -11.18 -60.29
N THR A 651 -43.62 -12.08 -60.92
CA THR A 651 -42.24 -12.39 -60.55
C THR A 651 -41.35 -11.33 -61.17
N LEU A 652 -40.76 -10.46 -60.34
CA LEU A 652 -39.83 -9.43 -60.80
C LEU A 652 -38.43 -10.04 -60.82
N HIS A 653 -37.98 -10.47 -62.00
CA HIS A 653 -36.61 -10.97 -62.14
C HIS A 653 -35.60 -9.83 -62.14
N ASP A 654 -35.87 -8.79 -62.94
CA ASP A 654 -35.07 -7.57 -63.01
C ASP A 654 -36.01 -6.36 -63.14
N ALA A 655 -35.70 -5.26 -62.44
CA ALA A 655 -36.36 -3.96 -62.62
C ALA A 655 -35.36 -2.80 -62.55
N THR A 656 -35.67 -1.70 -63.25
CA THR A 656 -34.84 -0.49 -63.23
C THR A 656 -35.76 0.72 -63.06
N PHE A 657 -35.51 1.50 -62.03
CA PHE A 657 -36.14 2.79 -61.73
C PHE A 657 -35.19 3.89 -62.16
N VAL A 658 -35.69 4.91 -62.86
CA VAL A 658 -34.91 6.00 -63.47
C VAL A 658 -35.53 7.34 -63.15
#